data_AF-A0A8C7UIB0-F1
#
_entry.id   AF-A0A8C7UIB0-F1
#
_cell.length_a   1.000
_cell.length_b   1.000
_cell.length_c   1.000
_cell.angle_alpha   90.00
_cell.angle_beta   90.00
_cell.angle_gamma   90.00
#
_symmetry.space_group_name_H-M   'P 1'
#
loop_
_entity.id
_entity.type
_entity.pdbx_description
1 polymer ?
#
loop_
_entity_poly.entity_id
_entity_poly.type
_entity_poly.pdbx_seq_one_letter_code
_entity_poly.pdbx_strand_id
1 'polypeptide(L)'
;MAASGRVHLLLLLMSVPFCLCTVQGLKAPSGNGNGLAPGPVNNVPVAPAVAAMTQPRRATGWKLAEEQSCRDDLTRLCPKHTWSNNLAVLECLQDRKEVKRDLGGGDLLWNYKLNLTMDPKFESVAMEICKSTITECSEEERGKGYLVSCLVDHRGNITEYQCHQYITKMTSIVFSDYRLICGFMDKCREDINTLRCGSINVGEKDIHSQGEVIACLEKALVREAEQQDQAHPIREECKKSIMRVAELSSDDFHLDRFLYFSCREDRERFCENTQAGEGKVYKCLFSHKFEEAMSEKCREALTTRQKLITQDYKVSYSLTKACKADLRKHRCNLDTNMPRAREARLSYLLLCLESAVHRGRTVSEDCQGEMLEYRRMLIEDFSLSPEIVLHCRGEIETHCSGLHRKGRTLHCLMRVGRGDKGSTVDGLCQSALQTLIQSADPGSDYRIDRALNEACESVIQTACKHIRSGDPMILSCLMEHLYTEKMVEDCERRLLELQYFISRDWKLDPILYKKCQGDAARLCHTHGWNETSELMPPGAVFSCLYRHAYRTEEQGRRLSRDCKVEVQRILHQRALDVKLDPDLQKRCLTDLGKWCSDKTGTGQELECLQDHLEDLLSGCGEVVGNLTELQSEDIHIEALLIRACQPVIQSHCHDVSDNQVDTGDVMECLVQNKHQKEMNSKCTVGVTHFQLIQMKDFRFSYKFKMACKEDVLKLCPNIKKKVDVVICLSTTVRNDTLQDVKEQRVSLKCRKQLRVEELEMSEDIRLEPELYDVCKTDIGRLCSNVVFGNAQMMECLKERKKQLSQQCHQRVFKLQEGEMLDPELDYQLMRVCKQMIKNMLQCLKQNKNSELMDPKCKQMITKRQITQNTDYRLNPILRKACKADIPKFCQPILNKASDDSELEGQVIGCLKLKYADQRLSPDCEDQIRVILQESALDYRLDPQLQIHCAEEIPGLCAEEAVAQEQTGQVEECLKANLLKIKHDLCKKEVLNMLKESKADVFVDPVLHTACALDLKHQCAAVTPGRGRQMSCLLESLQDKRVRLQPECKKRLQDRMDMWSYAAKVAPAEGFSDLAMQVMTSPSKNYILFIISLGVIVLFLVGLLCGRITKRVTRELKDR
;
A
#
# COMPACT_ATOMS: atom_id res chain seq x y z
N MET A 1 42.44 -30.63 41.12
CA MET A 1 42.97 -30.79 39.75
C MET A 1 42.68 -29.46 39.03
N ALA A 2 43.59 -28.48 39.03
CA ALA A 2 44.71 -28.30 38.08
C ALA A 2 44.21 -28.17 36.62
N ALA A 3 44.61 -27.22 35.76
CA ALA A 3 45.56 -26.11 35.85
C ALA A 3 45.37 -25.15 34.64
N SER A 4 45.97 -23.97 34.78
CA SER A 4 46.16 -22.86 33.83
C SER A 4 47.03 -23.18 32.59
N GLY A 5 47.01 -22.28 31.60
CA GLY A 5 48.04 -22.20 30.55
C GLY A 5 47.98 -20.93 29.69
N ARG A 6 48.67 -19.88 30.13
CA ARG A 6 48.97 -18.63 29.41
C ARG A 6 50.45 -18.29 29.70
N VAL A 7 51.16 -17.70 28.72
CA VAL A 7 52.34 -16.79 28.82
C VAL A 7 53.78 -17.32 28.51
N HIS A 8 54.41 -16.62 27.52
CA HIS A 8 55.81 -16.13 27.27
C HIS A 8 57.07 -17.01 27.44
N LEU A 9 58.21 -16.78 26.72
CA LEU A 9 59.14 -15.62 26.76
C LEU A 9 60.25 -15.75 25.67
N LEU A 10 60.81 -14.67 25.08
CA LEU A 10 62.19 -14.07 25.25
C LEU A 10 62.44 -13.21 23.98
N LEU A 11 63.23 -12.11 23.87
CA LEU A 11 64.06 -11.27 24.74
C LEU A 11 64.44 -9.94 24.01
N LEU A 12 64.32 -8.81 24.71
CA LEU A 12 65.18 -7.59 24.85
C LEU A 12 66.11 -7.04 23.71
N LEU A 13 66.05 -5.70 23.45
CA LEU A 13 67.03 -4.65 23.85
C LEU A 13 66.78 -3.22 23.26
N MET A 14 66.42 -2.25 24.13
CA MET A 14 67.00 -0.90 24.41
C MET A 14 67.18 0.27 23.37
N SER A 15 66.36 1.34 23.57
CA SER A 15 66.65 2.79 23.89
C SER A 15 67.43 3.82 23.01
N VAL A 16 66.75 4.96 22.68
CA VAL A 16 67.05 6.44 22.91
C VAL A 16 68.31 7.07 22.20
N PRO A 17 68.40 8.37 21.73
CA PRO A 17 67.88 9.65 22.29
C PRO A 17 67.34 10.78 21.37
N PHE A 18 66.78 11.79 22.06
CA PHE A 18 66.49 13.20 21.71
C PHE A 18 67.77 14.06 21.60
N CYS A 19 67.80 15.10 20.75
CA CYS A 19 68.44 16.41 21.06
C CYS A 19 68.02 17.56 20.13
N LEU A 20 67.90 18.74 20.73
CA LEU A 20 67.58 20.07 20.19
C LEU A 20 68.79 20.75 19.52
N CYS A 21 68.55 21.73 18.62
CA CYS A 21 69.16 23.09 18.61
C CYS A 21 68.82 23.91 17.33
N THR A 22 67.89 24.88 17.49
CA THR A 22 68.02 26.35 17.31
C THR A 22 68.83 27.05 16.17
N VAL A 23 68.22 28.14 15.63
CA VAL A 23 68.77 29.53 15.38
C VAL A 23 68.84 30.07 13.92
N GLN A 24 68.06 31.16 13.69
CA GLN A 24 68.24 32.40 12.85
C GLN A 24 68.42 32.30 11.31
N GLY A 25 67.99 33.28 10.50
CA GLY A 25 67.65 34.68 10.82
C GLY A 25 67.00 35.49 9.69
N LEU A 26 66.62 36.71 10.09
CA LEU A 26 65.93 37.79 9.38
C LEU A 26 66.75 38.43 8.24
N LYS A 27 66.07 39.00 7.23
CA LYS A 27 65.89 40.48 7.05
C LYS A 27 65.26 40.86 5.69
N ALA A 28 64.24 41.72 5.75
CA ALA A 28 63.93 42.73 4.74
C ALA A 28 64.85 43.97 4.94
N PRO A 29 64.92 45.02 4.07
CA PRO A 29 63.78 45.93 3.86
C PRO A 29 63.67 46.71 2.52
N SER A 30 62.46 47.21 2.29
CA SER A 30 62.02 48.56 1.83
C SER A 30 62.77 49.38 0.76
N GLY A 31 61.96 50.02 -0.09
CA GLY A 31 62.34 51.27 -0.78
C GLY A 31 61.23 51.89 -1.65
N ASN A 32 60.45 52.80 -1.05
CA ASN A 32 59.40 53.66 -1.63
C ASN A 32 59.82 54.49 -2.85
N GLY A 33 58.84 54.94 -3.66
CA GLY A 33 59.00 56.16 -4.46
C GLY A 33 57.89 56.50 -5.46
N ASN A 34 56.88 57.23 -5.01
CA ASN A 34 55.76 57.86 -5.74
C ASN A 34 56.13 58.65 -7.01
N GLY A 35 55.14 58.84 -7.91
CA GLY A 35 54.92 60.16 -8.52
C GLY A 35 54.30 60.24 -9.93
N LEU A 36 52.96 60.31 -9.98
CA LEU A 36 52.12 61.29 -10.72
C LEU A 36 52.25 61.53 -12.25
N ALA A 37 51.06 61.47 -12.88
CA ALA A 37 50.57 61.85 -14.22
C ALA A 37 50.80 63.36 -14.60
N PRO A 38 50.34 63.94 -15.75
CA PRO A 38 49.37 63.48 -16.77
C PRO A 38 49.72 63.79 -18.27
N GLY A 39 48.86 63.37 -19.21
CA GLY A 39 48.94 63.65 -20.67
C GLY A 39 48.48 65.08 -21.05
N PRO A 40 47.82 65.33 -22.21
CA PRO A 40 47.78 64.65 -23.53
C PRO A 40 47.91 65.66 -24.73
N VAL A 41 47.54 65.24 -25.96
CA VAL A 41 46.87 66.03 -27.05
C VAL A 41 47.63 66.37 -28.37
N ASN A 42 47.11 65.73 -29.44
CA ASN A 42 46.81 66.17 -30.83
C ASN A 42 47.84 66.40 -31.97
N ASN A 43 47.48 65.71 -33.08
CA ASN A 43 47.29 66.17 -34.46
C ASN A 43 48.48 66.49 -35.38
N VAL A 44 48.72 65.52 -36.26
CA VAL A 44 48.97 65.55 -37.72
C VAL A 44 48.72 66.91 -38.41
N PRO A 45 49.64 67.35 -39.30
CA PRO A 45 49.32 67.37 -40.74
C PRO A 45 50.45 66.92 -41.69
N VAL A 46 50.04 66.75 -42.95
CA VAL A 46 50.63 66.00 -44.07
C VAL A 46 51.41 66.89 -45.06
N ALA A 47 52.60 66.40 -45.47
CA ALA A 47 53.34 66.50 -46.77
C ALA A 47 53.77 67.89 -47.34
N PRO A 48 54.68 68.00 -48.36
CA PRO A 48 55.36 66.96 -49.16
C PRO A 48 56.89 67.13 -49.44
N ALA A 49 57.47 66.03 -49.95
CA ALA A 49 58.57 65.88 -50.95
C ALA A 49 59.89 66.69 -50.82
N VAL A 50 61.04 65.99 -50.71
CA VAL A 50 62.10 65.89 -51.75
C VAL A 50 62.91 64.58 -51.55
N ALA A 51 63.39 64.05 -52.66
CA ALA A 51 63.99 62.75 -52.98
C ALA A 51 65.20 62.23 -52.17
N ALA A 52 65.22 60.89 -52.11
CA ALA A 52 66.35 59.98 -52.30
C ALA A 52 67.50 59.97 -51.28
N MET A 53 67.35 59.13 -50.26
CA MET A 53 68.46 58.32 -49.73
C MET A 53 67.99 56.86 -49.56
N THR A 54 68.70 55.97 -50.24
CA THR A 54 68.79 54.51 -50.13
C THR A 54 68.04 53.85 -48.96
N GLN A 55 66.96 53.12 -49.29
CA GLN A 55 66.40 52.08 -48.42
C GLN A 55 67.39 50.91 -48.30
N PRO A 56 67.58 50.31 -47.11
CA PRO A 56 68.10 48.96 -47.04
C PRO A 56 67.07 48.04 -47.69
N ARG A 57 67.53 47.23 -48.64
CA ARG A 57 66.73 46.19 -49.30
C ARG A 57 65.93 45.43 -48.23
N ARG A 58 64.60 45.53 -48.29
CA ARG A 58 63.70 44.52 -47.70
C ARG A 58 64.19 43.19 -48.23
N ALA A 59 64.79 42.37 -47.35
CA ALA A 59 64.94 40.96 -47.63
C ALA A 59 63.54 40.45 -47.98
N THR A 60 63.36 40.02 -49.22
CA THR A 60 62.19 39.26 -49.65
C THR A 60 62.09 38.06 -48.73
N GLY A 61 61.22 38.18 -47.72
CA GLY A 61 60.98 37.11 -46.76
C GLY A 61 60.52 35.89 -47.54
N TRP A 62 61.22 34.78 -47.32
CA TRP A 62 60.91 33.48 -47.91
C TRP A 62 59.42 33.17 -47.77
N LYS A 63 58.73 32.90 -48.89
CA LYS A 63 57.30 32.58 -48.88
C LYS A 63 57.05 31.12 -49.20
N LEU A 64 56.24 30.43 -48.39
CA LEU A 64 55.80 29.06 -48.64
C LEU A 64 55.11 28.90 -50.01
N ALA A 65 54.41 29.93 -50.48
CA ALA A 65 53.75 29.95 -51.79
C ALA A 65 54.72 30.07 -52.99
N GLU A 66 55.97 30.47 -52.75
CA GLU A 66 57.01 30.63 -53.78
C GLU A 66 57.90 29.37 -53.89
N GLU A 67 57.82 28.45 -52.91
CA GLU A 67 58.60 27.22 -52.86
C GLU A 67 58.04 26.14 -53.82
N GLN A 68 58.90 25.60 -54.69
CA GLN A 68 58.51 24.63 -55.73
C GLN A 68 57.82 23.37 -55.15
N SER A 69 58.22 22.93 -53.94
CA SER A 69 57.73 21.72 -53.27
C SER A 69 56.33 21.84 -52.65
N CYS A 70 55.81 23.06 -52.48
CA CYS A 70 54.47 23.32 -51.93
C CYS A 70 53.53 24.05 -52.90
N ARG A 71 54.07 24.65 -53.98
CA ARG A 71 53.31 25.52 -54.89
C ARG A 71 52.16 24.84 -55.61
N ASP A 72 52.33 23.59 -56.04
CA ASP A 72 51.30 22.84 -56.77
C ASP A 72 50.15 22.45 -55.83
N ASP A 73 50.46 22.02 -54.62
CA ASP A 73 49.47 21.72 -53.58
C ASP A 73 48.75 22.97 -53.07
N LEU A 74 49.45 24.09 -52.93
CA LEU A 74 48.84 25.36 -52.55
C LEU A 74 47.90 25.91 -53.61
N THR A 75 48.17 25.66 -54.88
CA THR A 75 47.27 26.04 -55.99
C THR A 75 46.01 25.18 -56.01
N ARG A 76 46.11 23.92 -55.60
CA ARG A 76 44.99 22.97 -55.51
C ARG A 76 44.12 23.20 -54.28
N LEU A 77 44.74 23.45 -53.12
CA LEU A 77 44.07 23.42 -51.82
C LEU A 77 43.67 24.81 -51.30
N CYS A 78 44.34 25.87 -51.76
CA CYS A 78 44.20 27.21 -51.20
C CYS A 78 43.97 28.30 -52.26
N PRO A 79 42.96 29.17 -52.08
CA PRO A 79 42.69 30.24 -53.03
C PRO A 79 43.83 31.28 -53.04
N LYS A 80 44.20 31.78 -54.22
CA LYS A 80 45.40 32.63 -54.44
C LYS A 80 45.50 33.88 -53.54
N HIS A 81 44.39 34.37 -52.98
CA HIS A 81 44.42 35.51 -52.06
C HIS A 81 45.07 35.20 -50.71
N THR A 82 45.18 33.91 -50.31
CA THR A 82 45.84 33.51 -49.07
C THR A 82 47.37 33.47 -49.18
N TRP A 83 47.93 33.62 -50.39
CA TRP A 83 49.37 33.55 -50.65
C TRP A 83 50.12 34.83 -50.22
N SER A 84 49.41 35.83 -49.68
CA SER A 84 49.97 37.11 -49.29
C SER A 84 50.99 37.00 -48.14
N ASN A 85 50.86 36.02 -47.26
CA ASN A 85 51.83 35.72 -46.21
C ASN A 85 51.78 34.23 -45.84
N ASN A 86 52.86 33.72 -45.25
CA ASN A 86 52.99 32.31 -44.87
C ASN A 86 51.98 31.87 -43.80
N LEU A 87 51.48 32.80 -42.98
CA LEU A 87 50.53 32.51 -41.91
C LEU A 87 49.15 32.16 -42.46
N ALA A 88 48.66 32.94 -43.42
CA ALA A 88 47.38 32.71 -44.13
C ALA A 88 47.44 31.45 -45.00
N VAL A 89 48.63 31.11 -45.51
CA VAL A 89 48.88 29.83 -46.19
C VAL A 89 48.78 28.66 -45.22
N LEU A 90 49.38 28.75 -44.04
CA LEU A 90 49.29 27.72 -43.00
C LEU A 90 47.85 27.51 -42.51
N GLU A 91 47.12 28.61 -42.27
CA GLU A 91 45.71 28.60 -41.84
C GLU A 91 44.83 27.88 -42.88
N CYS A 92 44.99 28.20 -44.16
CA CYS A 92 44.23 27.53 -45.22
C CYS A 92 44.54 26.02 -45.35
N LEU A 93 45.80 25.63 -45.18
CA LEU A 93 46.21 24.22 -45.25
C LEU A 93 45.71 23.39 -44.07
N GLN A 94 45.35 24.00 -42.94
CA GLN A 94 44.89 23.29 -41.74
C GLN A 94 43.50 22.64 -41.91
N ASP A 95 42.63 23.14 -42.79
CA ASP A 95 41.22 22.71 -42.84
C ASP A 95 40.88 21.68 -43.92
N ARG A 96 41.81 21.31 -44.80
CA ARG A 96 41.53 20.49 -45.99
C ARG A 96 41.90 18.99 -45.81
N LYS A 97 40.93 18.09 -46.07
CA LYS A 97 41.11 16.61 -46.04
C LYS A 97 42.08 16.09 -47.11
N GLU A 98 42.36 16.87 -48.15
CA GLU A 98 43.16 16.50 -49.32
C GLU A 98 44.68 16.67 -49.13
N VAL A 99 45.13 16.93 -47.90
CA VAL A 99 46.53 16.80 -47.44
C VAL A 99 46.86 15.32 -47.17
N LYS A 100 46.28 14.42 -47.97
CA LYS A 100 46.10 13.01 -47.61
C LYS A 100 47.16 12.07 -48.16
N ARG A 101 48.10 12.54 -48.99
CA ARG A 101 49.17 11.68 -49.52
C ARG A 101 50.37 12.37 -50.16
N ASP A 102 50.23 13.56 -50.78
CA ASP A 102 51.26 14.04 -51.72
C ASP A 102 51.67 15.51 -51.55
N LEU A 103 51.83 16.02 -50.31
CA LEU A 103 52.54 17.30 -50.14
C LEU A 103 54.05 17.06 -50.25
N GLY A 104 54.66 17.42 -51.38
CA GLY A 104 56.11 17.30 -51.60
C GLY A 104 56.99 18.08 -50.58
N GLY A 105 56.38 18.92 -49.73
CA GLY A 105 57.03 19.76 -48.72
C GLY A 105 56.57 19.55 -47.26
N GLY A 106 56.06 18.37 -46.88
CA GLY A 106 55.59 18.12 -45.49
C GLY A 106 56.62 18.41 -44.39
N ASP A 107 57.89 18.07 -44.61
CA ASP A 107 59.00 18.34 -43.68
C ASP A 107 59.34 19.83 -43.57
N LEU A 108 59.24 20.55 -44.68
CA LEU A 108 59.46 21.99 -44.76
C LEU A 108 58.37 22.74 -43.96
N LEU A 109 57.12 22.30 -44.10
CA LEU A 109 55.97 22.88 -43.40
C LEU A 109 56.04 22.63 -41.89
N TRP A 110 56.48 21.44 -41.47
CA TRP A 110 56.70 21.11 -40.07
C TRP A 110 57.84 21.92 -39.45
N ASN A 111 59.02 21.95 -40.08
CA ASN A 111 60.16 22.74 -39.60
C ASN A 111 59.81 24.22 -39.51
N TYR A 112 59.01 24.74 -40.46
CA TYR A 112 58.55 26.11 -40.41
C TYR A 112 57.61 26.38 -39.24
N LYS A 113 56.64 25.49 -38.95
CA LYS A 113 55.76 25.61 -37.77
C LYS A 113 56.53 25.55 -36.45
N LEU A 114 57.48 24.63 -36.32
CA LEU A 114 58.33 24.49 -35.13
C LEU A 114 59.19 25.75 -34.91
N ASN A 115 59.85 26.22 -35.97
CA ASN A 115 60.65 27.43 -35.91
C ASN A 115 59.77 28.65 -35.58
N LEU A 116 58.55 28.73 -36.11
CA LEU A 116 57.62 29.83 -35.80
C LEU A 116 57.21 29.87 -34.32
N THR A 117 57.08 28.71 -33.66
CA THR A 117 56.80 28.65 -32.21
C THR A 117 58.00 28.93 -31.33
N MET A 118 59.22 28.84 -31.85
CA MET A 118 60.49 29.05 -31.10
C MET A 118 61.24 30.32 -31.53
N ASP A 119 60.75 31.05 -32.55
CA ASP A 119 61.42 32.22 -33.10
C ASP A 119 61.31 33.41 -32.12
N PRO A 120 62.43 33.95 -31.62
CA PRO A 120 62.45 35.10 -30.71
C PRO A 120 61.74 36.34 -31.28
N LYS A 121 61.64 36.48 -32.61
CA LYS A 121 60.90 37.57 -33.25
C LYS A 121 59.40 37.46 -33.03
N PHE A 122 58.84 36.25 -33.05
CA PHE A 122 57.41 36.02 -32.76
C PHE A 122 57.09 36.19 -31.29
N GLU A 123 58.00 35.81 -30.39
CA GLU A 123 57.89 36.12 -28.96
C GLU A 123 57.90 37.64 -28.72
N SER A 124 58.75 38.39 -29.43
CA SER A 124 58.80 39.86 -29.31
C SER A 124 57.51 40.56 -29.79
N VAL A 125 56.87 40.04 -30.84
CA VAL A 125 55.55 40.53 -31.31
C VAL A 125 54.47 40.22 -30.29
N ALA A 126 54.50 39.04 -29.67
CA ALA A 126 53.61 38.69 -28.57
C ALA A 126 53.76 39.67 -27.40
N MET A 127 54.99 40.06 -27.05
CA MET A 127 55.24 41.05 -25.99
C MET A 127 54.75 42.46 -26.33
N GLU A 128 54.84 42.86 -27.59
CA GLU A 128 54.42 44.19 -28.03
C GLU A 128 52.89 44.30 -28.09
N ILE A 129 52.21 43.22 -28.49
CA ILE A 129 50.75 43.20 -28.67
C ILE A 129 50.02 42.89 -27.36
N CYS A 130 50.57 42.03 -26.48
CA CYS A 130 49.92 41.53 -25.26
C CYS A 130 50.50 42.16 -23.97
N LYS A 131 50.54 43.49 -23.89
CA LYS A 131 51.29 44.22 -22.84
C LYS A 131 50.75 44.00 -21.42
N SER A 132 49.44 43.82 -21.24
CA SER A 132 48.82 43.66 -19.91
C SER A 132 48.88 42.23 -19.37
N THR A 133 48.89 41.21 -20.23
CA THR A 133 48.85 39.79 -19.83
C THR A 133 50.25 39.19 -19.67
N ILE A 134 51.28 39.87 -20.18
CA ILE A 134 52.65 39.37 -20.13
C ILE A 134 53.25 39.32 -18.72
N THR A 135 52.71 40.09 -17.77
CA THR A 135 53.15 40.09 -16.37
C THR A 135 52.91 38.75 -15.68
N GLU A 136 51.94 37.96 -16.15
CA GLU A 136 51.65 36.60 -15.65
C GLU A 136 52.57 35.55 -16.32
N CYS A 137 53.25 35.89 -17.42
CA CYS A 137 54.09 35.00 -18.24
C CYS A 137 55.55 35.48 -18.34
N SER A 138 55.99 36.38 -17.47
CA SER A 138 57.29 37.06 -17.58
C SER A 138 58.49 36.22 -17.13
N GLU A 139 58.27 35.11 -16.43
CA GLU A 139 59.32 34.20 -15.94
C GLU A 139 59.76 33.14 -16.97
N GLU A 140 59.09 33.06 -18.12
CA GLU A 140 59.33 32.03 -19.13
C GLU A 140 60.60 32.28 -19.96
N GLU A 141 61.37 31.22 -20.21
CA GLU A 141 62.64 31.29 -20.96
C GLU A 141 62.42 31.58 -22.46
N ARG A 142 63.15 32.59 -22.98
CA ARG A 142 63.04 33.04 -24.38
C ARG A 142 63.59 32.03 -25.39
N GLY A 143 62.97 31.96 -26.56
CA GLY A 143 63.39 31.11 -27.68
C GLY A 143 63.08 29.62 -27.48
N LYS A 144 62.30 29.28 -26.45
CA LYS A 144 61.84 27.91 -26.16
C LYS A 144 60.33 27.72 -26.43
N GLY A 145 59.62 28.78 -26.81
CA GLY A 145 58.20 28.76 -27.16
C GLY A 145 57.23 28.77 -25.96
N TYR A 146 57.75 28.82 -24.73
CA TYR A 146 56.94 28.83 -23.50
C TYR A 146 56.07 30.08 -23.37
N LEU A 147 56.52 31.23 -23.90
CA LEU A 147 55.77 32.48 -23.80
C LEU A 147 54.42 32.42 -24.55
N VAL A 148 54.43 31.88 -25.78
CA VAL A 148 53.20 31.74 -26.57
C VAL A 148 52.27 30.72 -25.92
N SER A 149 52.83 29.61 -25.39
CA SER A 149 52.06 28.63 -24.61
C SER A 149 51.40 29.26 -23.37
N CYS A 150 52.13 30.06 -22.60
CA CYS A 150 51.62 30.74 -21.41
C CYS A 150 50.55 31.81 -21.74
N LEU A 151 50.69 32.52 -22.85
CA LEU A 151 49.67 33.48 -23.28
C LEU A 151 48.39 32.78 -23.75
N VAL A 152 48.52 31.60 -24.38
CA VAL A 152 47.36 30.73 -24.67
C VAL A 152 46.72 30.24 -23.38
N ASP A 153 47.52 29.94 -22.35
CA ASP A 153 47.05 29.53 -21.02
C ASP A 153 46.19 30.59 -20.32
N HIS A 154 46.47 31.87 -20.58
CA HIS A 154 45.74 33.02 -20.02
C HIS A 154 44.79 33.68 -21.02
N ARG A 155 44.44 33.00 -22.14
CA ARG A 155 43.58 33.55 -23.20
C ARG A 155 42.25 34.11 -22.69
N GLY A 156 41.68 33.52 -21.64
CA GLY A 156 40.44 33.97 -21.01
C GLY A 156 40.57 35.26 -20.17
N ASN A 157 41.78 35.68 -19.83
CA ASN A 157 42.07 36.92 -19.11
C ASN A 157 42.44 38.08 -20.08
N ILE A 158 42.65 37.80 -21.37
CA ILE A 158 43.02 38.78 -22.39
C ILE A 158 41.78 39.60 -22.78
N THR A 159 41.80 40.88 -22.44
CA THR A 159 40.74 41.85 -22.81
C THR A 159 41.09 42.66 -24.06
N GLU A 160 42.37 42.70 -24.44
CA GLU A 160 42.89 43.44 -25.60
C GLU A 160 42.55 42.73 -26.92
N TYR A 161 41.79 43.38 -27.80
CA TYR A 161 41.33 42.78 -29.07
C TYR A 161 42.47 42.31 -29.99
N GLN A 162 43.53 43.11 -30.11
CA GLN A 162 44.68 42.78 -30.98
C GLN A 162 45.48 41.59 -30.44
N CYS A 163 45.68 41.54 -29.12
CA CYS A 163 46.30 40.39 -28.45
C CYS A 163 45.41 39.15 -28.58
N HIS A 164 44.09 39.29 -28.39
CA HIS A 164 43.16 38.18 -28.53
C HIS A 164 43.15 37.59 -29.96
N GLN A 165 43.20 38.44 -31.00
CA GLN A 165 43.32 37.98 -32.39
C GLN A 165 44.65 37.29 -32.67
N TYR A 166 45.76 37.85 -32.17
CA TYR A 166 47.09 37.27 -32.31
C TYR A 166 47.15 35.89 -31.64
N ILE A 167 46.70 35.80 -30.40
CA ILE A 167 46.66 34.55 -29.63
C ILE A 167 45.72 33.54 -30.29
N THR A 168 44.54 33.92 -30.75
CA THR A 168 43.62 32.99 -31.44
C THR A 168 44.26 32.37 -32.69
N LYS A 169 44.98 33.17 -33.49
CA LYS A 169 45.73 32.66 -34.66
C LYS A 169 46.88 31.75 -34.25
N MET A 170 47.63 32.12 -33.21
CA MET A 170 48.70 31.30 -32.68
C MET A 170 48.19 29.99 -32.06
N THR A 171 47.05 30.00 -31.38
CA THR A 171 46.40 28.81 -30.81
C THR A 171 46.06 27.82 -31.92
N SER A 172 45.46 28.25 -33.04
CA SER A 172 45.18 27.35 -34.17
C SER A 172 46.45 26.67 -34.73
N ILE A 173 47.59 27.35 -34.68
CA ILE A 173 48.88 26.82 -35.15
C ILE A 173 49.49 25.86 -34.13
N VAL A 174 49.54 26.25 -32.85
CA VAL A 174 50.09 25.45 -31.74
C VAL A 174 49.30 24.16 -31.56
N PHE A 175 47.97 24.21 -31.66
CA PHE A 175 47.11 23.02 -31.53
C PHE A 175 47.02 22.20 -32.83
N SER A 176 47.69 22.63 -33.92
CA SER A 176 47.77 21.83 -35.14
C SER A 176 48.77 20.66 -35.06
N ASP A 177 49.69 20.67 -34.09
CA ASP A 177 50.63 19.59 -33.78
C ASP A 177 50.94 19.64 -32.28
N TYR A 178 50.56 18.61 -31.53
CA TYR A 178 50.75 18.54 -30.07
C TYR A 178 52.21 18.69 -29.61
N ARG A 179 53.18 18.42 -30.50
CA ARG A 179 54.61 18.60 -30.22
C ARG A 179 55.01 20.07 -30.14
N LEU A 180 54.16 20.97 -30.64
CA LEU A 180 54.30 22.42 -30.52
C LEU A 180 53.72 22.96 -29.21
N ILE A 181 53.03 22.12 -28.42
CA ILE A 181 52.57 22.46 -27.07
C ILE A 181 53.77 22.32 -26.13
N CYS A 182 54.36 23.46 -25.76
CA CYS A 182 55.61 23.49 -25.02
C CYS A 182 55.51 22.75 -23.68
N GLY A 183 56.49 21.88 -23.41
CA GLY A 183 56.57 21.06 -22.19
C GLY A 183 55.66 19.82 -22.17
N PHE A 184 54.73 19.64 -23.11
CA PHE A 184 53.89 18.43 -23.19
C PHE A 184 54.73 17.19 -23.48
N MET A 185 55.60 17.26 -24.48
CA MET A 185 56.47 16.15 -24.88
C MET A 185 57.47 15.78 -23.79
N ASP A 186 57.89 16.71 -22.95
CA ASP A 186 58.85 16.44 -21.87
C ASP A 186 58.15 15.75 -20.69
N LYS A 187 56.93 16.17 -20.36
CA LYS A 187 56.12 15.59 -19.29
C LYS A 187 55.56 14.20 -19.64
N CYS A 188 55.22 13.95 -20.91
CA CYS A 188 54.53 12.73 -21.35
C CYS A 188 55.40 11.73 -22.14
N ARG A 189 56.69 12.00 -22.35
CA ARG A 189 57.57 11.19 -23.23
C ARG A 189 57.55 9.70 -22.89
N GLU A 190 57.69 9.38 -21.61
CA GLU A 190 57.83 8.00 -21.14
C GLU A 190 56.51 7.24 -21.23
N ASP A 191 55.40 7.91 -20.93
CA ASP A 191 54.05 7.34 -21.04
C ASP A 191 53.70 7.09 -22.53
N ILE A 192 54.05 8.01 -23.43
CA ILE A 192 53.89 7.85 -24.90
C ILE A 192 54.63 6.60 -25.40
N ASN A 193 55.88 6.44 -25.00
CA ASN A 193 56.72 5.31 -25.43
C ASN A 193 56.21 3.98 -24.86
N THR A 194 55.81 3.98 -23.59
CA THR A 194 55.36 2.78 -22.88
C THR A 194 54.00 2.30 -23.40
N LEU A 195 53.07 3.23 -23.61
CA LEU A 195 51.74 2.96 -24.17
C LEU A 195 51.76 2.74 -25.69
N ARG A 196 52.91 2.95 -26.35
CA ARG A 196 53.08 2.89 -27.81
C ARG A 196 52.07 3.79 -28.55
N CYS A 197 51.75 4.94 -27.97
CA CYS A 197 50.83 5.91 -28.56
C CYS A 197 51.39 6.57 -29.83
N GLY A 198 52.68 6.35 -30.15
CA GLY A 198 53.32 6.72 -31.40
C GLY A 198 54.75 6.16 -31.49
N SER A 199 55.26 5.95 -32.71
CA SER A 199 56.67 5.60 -32.96
C SER A 199 57.48 6.88 -33.11
N ILE A 200 58.39 7.17 -32.19
CA ILE A 200 59.39 8.26 -32.33
C ILE A 200 60.59 7.77 -33.17
N ASN A 201 60.36 6.92 -34.19
CA ASN A 201 61.41 6.57 -35.16
C ASN A 201 61.28 7.49 -36.39
N VAL A 202 62.35 8.21 -36.69
CA VAL A 202 62.48 9.28 -37.69
C VAL A 202 62.36 8.80 -39.15
N GLY A 203 61.81 7.61 -39.41
CA GLY A 203 61.90 6.92 -40.70
C GLY A 203 60.60 6.77 -41.51
N GLU A 204 59.42 6.68 -40.88
CA GLU A 204 58.14 6.54 -41.60
C GLU A 204 57.15 7.58 -41.08
N LYS A 205 56.97 8.64 -41.88
CA LYS A 205 56.29 9.87 -41.51
C LYS A 205 54.83 9.86 -41.93
N ASP A 206 53.96 9.29 -41.11
CA ASP A 206 52.54 9.68 -41.13
C ASP A 206 52.38 10.95 -40.29
N ILE A 207 52.36 12.10 -40.97
CA ILE A 207 52.19 13.45 -40.41
C ILE A 207 50.85 13.56 -39.64
N HIS A 208 49.90 12.65 -39.87
CA HIS A 208 48.58 12.60 -39.23
C HIS A 208 48.50 11.76 -37.93
N SER A 209 49.60 11.17 -37.46
CA SER A 209 49.66 10.44 -36.17
C SER A 209 49.65 11.33 -34.91
N GLN A 210 49.56 12.66 -35.07
CA GLN A 210 49.81 13.62 -34.00
C GLN A 210 48.64 13.81 -33.02
N GLY A 211 47.42 14.04 -33.54
CA GLY A 211 46.22 14.04 -32.70
C GLY A 211 45.91 12.66 -32.11
N GLU A 212 46.37 11.60 -32.78
CA GLU A 212 46.23 10.21 -32.31
C GLU A 212 47.05 9.94 -31.05
N VAL A 213 48.19 10.61 -30.85
CA VAL A 213 48.96 10.50 -29.61
C VAL A 213 48.19 11.06 -28.43
N ILE A 214 47.63 12.28 -28.54
CA ILE A 214 46.79 12.86 -27.48
C ILE A 214 45.58 11.95 -27.23
N ALA A 215 44.86 11.55 -28.30
CA ALA A 215 43.69 10.68 -28.15
C ALA A 215 44.03 9.33 -27.51
N CYS A 216 45.22 8.77 -27.78
CA CYS A 216 45.71 7.56 -27.15
C CYS A 216 46.00 7.77 -25.65
N LEU A 217 46.65 8.88 -25.30
CA LEU A 217 46.93 9.25 -23.90
C LEU A 217 45.64 9.55 -23.13
N GLU A 218 44.68 10.27 -23.73
CA GLU A 218 43.35 10.52 -23.16
C GLU A 218 42.58 9.21 -22.93
N LYS A 219 42.62 8.28 -23.89
CA LYS A 219 42.05 6.94 -23.73
C LYS A 219 42.73 6.14 -22.62
N ALA A 220 44.06 6.24 -22.50
CA ALA A 220 44.80 5.58 -21.43
C ALA A 220 44.45 6.18 -20.05
N LEU A 221 44.30 7.50 -19.95
CA LEU A 221 43.88 8.20 -18.74
C LEU A 221 42.48 7.77 -18.29
N VAL A 222 41.56 7.64 -19.24
CA VAL A 222 40.21 7.12 -18.99
C VAL A 222 40.26 5.67 -18.49
N ARG A 223 41.06 4.80 -19.13
CA ARG A 223 41.19 3.38 -18.73
C ARG A 223 41.79 3.22 -17.34
N GLU A 224 42.73 4.08 -16.97
CA GLU A 224 43.30 4.11 -15.62
C GLU A 224 42.23 4.46 -14.58
N ALA A 225 41.39 5.47 -14.85
CA ALA A 225 40.31 5.87 -13.94
C ALA A 225 39.22 4.79 -13.78
N GLU A 226 38.99 3.96 -14.80
CA GLU A 226 38.05 2.84 -14.78
C GLU A 226 38.64 1.56 -14.13
N GLN A 227 39.90 1.59 -13.67
CA GLN A 227 40.65 0.46 -13.09
C GLN A 227 40.51 -0.82 -13.91
N GLN A 228 40.67 -0.72 -15.23
CA GLN A 228 40.61 -1.87 -16.11
C GLN A 228 41.86 -2.76 -15.92
N ASP A 229 41.69 -4.07 -15.80
CA ASP A 229 42.81 -5.01 -15.67
C ASP A 229 43.83 -4.77 -16.79
N GLN A 230 45.10 -4.57 -16.43
CA GLN A 230 46.25 -4.26 -17.33
C GLN A 230 46.43 -2.77 -17.74
N ALA A 231 45.73 -1.81 -17.14
CA ALA A 231 45.99 -0.39 -17.42
C ALA A 231 47.36 0.08 -16.88
N HIS A 232 48.15 0.75 -17.72
CA HIS A 232 49.42 1.36 -17.30
C HIS A 232 49.14 2.69 -16.57
N PRO A 233 49.67 2.89 -15.35
CA PRO A 233 49.47 4.14 -14.61
C PRO A 233 50.26 5.28 -15.26
N ILE A 234 49.56 6.33 -15.66
CA ILE A 234 50.16 7.52 -16.25
C ILE A 234 50.81 8.36 -15.15
N ARG A 235 51.93 9.02 -15.44
CA ARG A 235 52.57 9.92 -14.46
C ARG A 235 51.71 11.13 -14.17
N GLU A 236 51.67 11.56 -12.90
CA GLU A 236 50.87 12.71 -12.46
C GLU A 236 51.16 14.01 -13.26
N GLU A 237 52.40 14.24 -13.66
CA GLU A 237 52.77 15.39 -14.49
C GLU A 237 52.20 15.27 -15.92
N CYS A 238 52.19 14.06 -16.49
CA CYS A 238 51.57 13.81 -17.78
C CYS A 238 50.05 13.88 -17.70
N LYS A 239 49.41 13.33 -16.64
CA LYS A 239 47.96 13.46 -16.40
C LYS A 239 47.51 14.92 -16.40
N LYS A 240 48.20 15.77 -15.62
CA LYS A 240 47.93 17.21 -15.59
C LYS A 240 48.11 17.85 -16.96
N SER A 241 49.14 17.46 -17.70
CA SER A 241 49.39 17.95 -19.06
C SER A 241 48.30 17.53 -20.04
N ILE A 242 47.80 16.28 -19.98
CA ILE A 242 46.69 15.78 -20.80
C ILE A 242 45.41 16.57 -20.49
N MET A 243 45.04 16.69 -19.21
CA MET A 243 43.85 17.43 -18.79
C MET A 243 43.93 18.91 -19.16
N ARG A 244 45.13 19.51 -19.11
CA ARG A 244 45.36 20.89 -19.53
C ARG A 244 45.16 21.07 -21.05
N VAL A 245 45.65 20.16 -21.87
CA VAL A 245 45.42 20.18 -23.32
C VAL A 245 43.93 20.02 -23.64
N ALA A 246 43.23 19.14 -22.90
CA ALA A 246 41.79 19.00 -23.00
C ALA A 246 41.06 20.31 -22.61
N GLU A 247 41.45 20.98 -21.53
CA GLU A 247 40.90 22.29 -21.14
C GLU A 247 41.10 23.35 -22.24
N LEU A 248 42.32 23.50 -22.78
CA LEU A 248 42.64 24.53 -23.77
C LEU A 248 41.94 24.31 -25.12
N SER A 249 41.69 23.05 -25.49
CA SER A 249 40.97 22.69 -26.72
C SER A 249 39.44 22.80 -26.59
N SER A 250 38.91 23.06 -25.39
CA SER A 250 37.46 22.98 -25.13
C SER A 250 36.60 24.11 -25.69
N ASP A 251 37.21 25.24 -26.04
CA ASP A 251 36.52 26.41 -26.60
C ASP A 251 36.01 26.14 -28.03
N ASP A 252 36.86 25.55 -28.88
CA ASP A 252 36.53 25.30 -30.28
C ASP A 252 36.94 23.88 -30.68
N PHE A 253 35.98 23.11 -31.22
CA PHE A 253 36.18 21.72 -31.62
C PHE A 253 37.24 21.56 -32.73
N HIS A 254 37.58 22.62 -33.48
CA HIS A 254 38.69 22.59 -34.45
C HIS A 254 40.06 22.41 -33.78
N LEU A 255 40.19 22.84 -32.51
CA LEU A 255 41.43 22.75 -31.74
C LEU A 255 41.70 21.32 -31.25
N ASP A 256 40.66 20.50 -31.15
CA ASP A 256 40.77 19.07 -30.91
C ASP A 256 40.83 18.34 -32.26
N ARG A 257 42.06 18.19 -32.77
CA ARG A 257 42.26 17.70 -34.13
C ARG A 257 41.74 16.28 -34.36
N PHE A 258 41.86 15.41 -33.35
CA PHE A 258 41.37 14.04 -33.43
C PHE A 258 39.84 14.01 -33.47
N LEU A 259 39.19 14.77 -32.59
CA LEU A 259 37.74 14.86 -32.55
C LEU A 259 37.17 15.57 -33.78
N TYR A 260 37.77 16.67 -34.23
CA TYR A 260 37.41 17.37 -35.47
C TYR A 260 37.33 16.38 -36.64
N PHE A 261 38.38 15.59 -36.86
CA PHE A 261 38.38 14.64 -37.98
C PHE A 261 37.42 13.49 -37.81
N SER A 262 37.22 13.04 -36.57
CA SER A 262 36.27 11.99 -36.25
C SER A 262 34.82 12.44 -36.42
N CYS A 263 34.52 13.72 -36.17
CA CYS A 263 33.15 14.25 -36.07
C CYS A 263 32.74 15.25 -37.15
N ARG A 264 33.62 15.74 -38.04
CA ARG A 264 33.27 16.79 -39.02
C ARG A 264 32.06 16.46 -39.91
N GLU A 265 31.94 15.21 -40.37
CA GLU A 265 30.83 14.78 -41.23
C GLU A 265 29.52 14.74 -40.42
N ASP A 266 29.60 14.31 -39.16
CA ASP A 266 28.47 14.37 -38.23
C ASP A 266 28.12 15.82 -37.83
N ARG A 267 29.12 16.72 -37.72
CA ARG A 267 28.91 18.16 -37.49
C ARG A 267 28.13 18.79 -38.64
N GLU A 268 28.49 18.50 -39.88
CA GLU A 268 27.71 19.00 -41.04
C GLU A 268 26.30 18.41 -41.05
N ARG A 269 26.13 17.16 -40.60
CA ARG A 269 24.82 16.50 -40.62
C ARG A 269 23.86 17.00 -39.54
N PHE A 270 24.35 17.21 -38.32
CA PHE A 270 23.51 17.53 -37.15
C PHE A 270 23.62 18.98 -36.70
N CYS A 271 24.75 19.64 -36.98
CA CYS A 271 25.14 20.92 -36.37
C CYS A 271 25.60 21.96 -37.41
N GLU A 272 25.08 21.89 -38.65
CA GLU A 272 25.46 22.77 -39.78
C GLU A 272 25.38 24.26 -39.40
N ASN A 273 24.28 24.64 -38.75
CA ASN A 273 23.98 26.03 -38.35
C ASN A 273 24.63 26.44 -37.01
N THR A 274 25.33 25.53 -36.34
CA THR A 274 25.97 25.80 -35.06
C THR A 274 27.32 26.48 -35.27
N GLN A 275 27.47 27.69 -34.73
CA GLN A 275 28.72 28.45 -34.78
C GLN A 275 29.80 27.77 -33.92
N ALA A 276 31.04 27.76 -34.42
CA ALA A 276 32.21 27.28 -33.69
C ALA A 276 32.64 28.28 -32.60
N GLY A 277 33.30 27.77 -31.55
CA GLY A 277 33.65 28.54 -30.36
C GLY A 277 32.66 28.38 -29.20
N GLU A 278 33.10 28.79 -28.01
CA GLU A 278 32.37 28.71 -26.73
C GLU A 278 31.87 27.31 -26.35
N GLY A 279 32.41 26.25 -26.95
CA GLY A 279 31.99 24.87 -26.75
C GLY A 279 30.65 24.49 -27.40
N LYS A 280 30.05 25.37 -28.22
CA LYS A 280 28.69 25.16 -28.78
C LYS A 280 28.58 23.93 -29.67
N VAL A 281 29.61 23.66 -30.47
CA VAL A 281 29.64 22.47 -31.35
C VAL A 281 29.71 21.18 -30.54
N TYR A 282 30.52 21.15 -29.46
CA TYR A 282 30.53 20.01 -28.53
C TYR A 282 29.14 19.76 -27.94
N LYS A 283 28.48 20.81 -27.43
CA LYS A 283 27.12 20.71 -26.87
C LYS A 283 26.12 20.12 -27.89
N CYS A 284 26.14 20.62 -29.12
CA CYS A 284 25.30 20.09 -30.20
C CYS A 284 25.59 18.61 -30.49
N LEU A 285 26.87 18.25 -30.68
CA LEU A 285 27.28 16.87 -30.95
C LEU A 285 26.93 15.92 -29.79
N PHE A 286 27.04 16.35 -28.54
CA PHE A 286 26.62 15.56 -27.38
C PHE A 286 25.13 15.22 -27.42
N SER A 287 24.27 16.18 -27.77
CA SER A 287 22.81 15.96 -27.84
C SER A 287 22.39 14.94 -28.92
N HIS A 288 23.22 14.77 -29.95
CA HIS A 288 23.00 13.83 -31.07
C HIS A 288 23.86 12.57 -31.00
N LYS A 289 24.70 12.40 -29.97
CA LYS A 289 25.66 11.27 -29.82
C LYS A 289 25.03 9.88 -30.03
N PHE A 290 23.78 9.73 -29.62
CA PHE A 290 23.06 8.46 -29.64
C PHE A 290 22.10 8.29 -30.81
N GLU A 291 22.05 9.23 -31.75
CA GLU A 291 21.31 9.06 -32.99
C GLU A 291 21.97 7.98 -33.88
N GLU A 292 21.17 7.16 -34.56
CA GLU A 292 21.69 6.04 -35.39
C GLU A 292 22.59 6.53 -36.53
N ALA A 293 22.32 7.75 -36.99
CA ALA A 293 23.04 8.44 -38.05
C ALA A 293 24.45 8.94 -37.65
N MET A 294 24.81 8.90 -36.35
CA MET A 294 26.12 9.32 -35.82
C MET A 294 27.20 8.26 -36.07
N SER A 295 28.35 8.65 -36.62
CA SER A 295 29.45 7.73 -36.87
C SER A 295 30.04 7.14 -35.57
N GLU A 296 30.47 5.87 -35.61
CA GLU A 296 31.12 5.22 -34.45
C GLU A 296 32.38 5.97 -34.01
N LYS A 297 33.18 6.45 -34.96
CA LYS A 297 34.41 7.19 -34.69
C LYS A 297 34.12 8.48 -33.92
N CYS A 298 33.11 9.25 -34.34
CA CYS A 298 32.71 10.45 -33.62
C CYS A 298 32.13 10.10 -32.24
N ARG A 299 31.26 9.09 -32.16
CA ARG A 299 30.67 8.65 -30.88
C ARG A 299 31.74 8.24 -29.86
N GLU A 300 32.76 7.49 -30.27
CA GLU A 300 33.88 7.12 -29.40
C GLU A 300 34.66 8.36 -28.93
N ALA A 301 35.02 9.27 -29.85
CA ALA A 301 35.73 10.50 -29.52
C ALA A 301 34.94 11.39 -28.54
N LEU A 302 33.64 11.56 -28.77
CA LEU A 302 32.74 12.29 -27.87
C LEU A 302 32.65 11.62 -26.50
N THR A 303 32.63 10.28 -26.45
CA THR A 303 32.61 9.54 -25.18
C THR A 303 33.88 9.76 -24.38
N THR A 304 35.05 9.65 -25.01
CA THR A 304 36.33 9.95 -24.36
C THR A 304 36.31 11.38 -23.82
N ARG A 305 35.83 12.34 -24.61
CA ARG A 305 35.75 13.74 -24.18
C ARG A 305 34.83 13.94 -22.97
N GLN A 306 33.65 13.32 -22.96
CA GLN A 306 32.72 13.39 -21.83
C GLN A 306 33.32 12.78 -20.56
N LYS A 307 34.06 11.67 -20.66
CA LYS A 307 34.75 11.06 -19.51
C LYS A 307 35.86 11.95 -18.93
N LEU A 308 36.56 12.72 -19.77
CA LEU A 308 37.50 13.74 -19.28
C LEU A 308 36.76 14.85 -18.53
N ILE A 309 35.59 15.29 -19.01
CA ILE A 309 34.77 16.30 -18.32
C ILE A 309 34.26 15.80 -16.95
N THR A 310 33.93 14.52 -16.80
CA THR A 310 33.51 14.00 -15.48
C THR A 310 34.65 13.98 -14.47
N GLN A 311 35.89 13.73 -14.93
CA GLN A 311 37.10 13.79 -14.11
C GLN A 311 37.49 15.23 -13.73
N ASP A 312 37.46 16.16 -14.70
CA ASP A 312 37.66 17.60 -14.46
C ASP A 312 36.65 18.44 -15.23
N TYR A 313 35.77 19.13 -14.50
CA TYR A 313 34.73 19.96 -15.12
C TYR A 313 35.31 21.09 -15.99
N LYS A 314 36.57 21.50 -15.78
CA LYS A 314 37.23 22.56 -16.55
C LYS A 314 37.42 22.21 -18.02
N VAL A 315 37.40 20.93 -18.37
CA VAL A 315 37.44 20.45 -19.76
C VAL A 315 36.18 20.87 -20.53
N SER A 316 35.14 21.37 -19.84
CA SER A 316 34.02 22.07 -20.45
C SER A 316 34.18 23.60 -20.35
N TYR A 317 34.37 24.24 -21.50
CA TYR A 317 34.40 25.70 -21.59
C TYR A 317 33.05 26.32 -21.20
N SER A 318 31.93 25.80 -21.72
CA SER A 318 30.59 26.38 -21.51
C SER A 318 30.19 26.34 -20.03
N LEU A 319 30.41 25.21 -19.36
CA LEU A 319 30.14 25.03 -17.94
C LEU A 319 31.02 25.94 -17.09
N THR A 320 32.32 25.97 -17.37
CA THR A 320 33.29 26.78 -16.61
C THR A 320 32.97 28.27 -16.75
N LYS A 321 32.63 28.73 -17.95
CA LYS A 321 32.24 30.12 -18.21
C LYS A 321 30.96 30.49 -17.48
N ALA A 322 29.90 29.69 -17.60
CA ALA A 322 28.60 29.96 -17.01
C ALA A 322 28.66 29.95 -15.47
N CYS A 323 29.35 28.98 -14.87
CA CYS A 323 29.35 28.79 -13.42
C CYS A 323 30.48 29.55 -12.67
N LYS A 324 31.42 30.22 -13.37
CA LYS A 324 32.60 30.87 -12.77
C LYS A 324 32.27 31.79 -11.59
N ALA A 325 31.23 32.62 -11.73
CA ALA A 325 30.83 33.57 -10.70
C ALA A 325 30.18 32.87 -9.49
N ASP A 326 29.31 31.90 -9.75
CA ASP A 326 28.58 31.15 -8.72
C ASP A 326 29.51 30.25 -7.89
N LEU A 327 30.50 29.62 -8.53
CA LEU A 327 31.52 28.81 -7.84
C LEU A 327 32.32 29.65 -6.82
N ARG A 328 32.71 30.86 -7.21
CA ARG A 328 33.41 31.81 -6.32
C ARG A 328 32.48 32.30 -5.20
N LYS A 329 31.24 32.65 -5.54
CA LYS A 329 30.23 33.17 -4.61
C LYS A 329 29.88 32.16 -3.52
N HIS A 330 29.71 30.90 -3.89
CA HIS A 330 29.29 29.83 -2.98
C HIS A 330 30.45 29.02 -2.39
N ARG A 331 31.71 29.40 -2.69
CA ARG A 331 32.94 28.75 -2.23
C ARG A 331 33.02 27.27 -2.58
N CYS A 332 32.62 26.91 -3.79
CA CYS A 332 32.75 25.54 -4.30
C CYS A 332 34.20 25.23 -4.77
N ASN A 333 35.21 25.83 -4.14
CA ASN A 333 36.63 25.66 -4.47
C ASN A 333 37.31 24.68 -3.51
N LEU A 334 38.32 23.95 -4.03
CA LEU A 334 38.95 22.75 -3.46
C LEU A 334 39.88 22.96 -2.23
N ASP A 335 39.94 24.14 -1.62
CA ASP A 335 40.97 24.47 -0.61
C ASP A 335 40.60 24.21 0.87
N THR A 336 39.60 23.37 1.16
CA THR A 336 39.24 23.06 2.56
C THR A 336 39.04 21.57 2.86
N ASN A 337 40.04 20.98 3.52
CA ASN A 337 39.97 19.89 4.52
C ASN A 337 39.07 18.65 4.26
N MET A 338 38.97 18.15 3.03
CA MET A 338 38.33 16.85 2.72
C MET A 338 39.28 15.94 1.90
N PRO A 339 39.63 14.72 2.37
CA PRO A 339 40.58 13.83 1.68
C PRO A 339 40.14 13.36 0.28
N ARG A 340 38.83 13.38 -0.01
CA ARG A 340 38.24 13.03 -1.33
C ARG A 340 38.29 14.16 -2.37
N ALA A 341 38.68 15.37 -1.97
CA ALA A 341 38.62 16.59 -2.79
C ALA A 341 39.96 16.95 -3.44
N ARG A 342 40.71 15.97 -3.96
CA ARG A 342 41.99 16.25 -4.64
C ARG A 342 41.87 16.55 -6.14
N GLU A 343 40.67 16.45 -6.71
CA GLU A 343 40.42 16.61 -8.15
C GLU A 343 39.13 17.41 -8.40
N ALA A 344 39.12 18.27 -9.42
CA ALA A 344 38.01 19.14 -9.82
C ALA A 344 36.85 18.38 -10.49
N ARG A 345 36.30 17.37 -9.81
CA ARG A 345 35.28 16.47 -10.36
C ARG A 345 33.94 17.18 -10.62
N LEU A 346 33.26 16.79 -11.69
CA LEU A 346 31.95 17.32 -12.06
C LEU A 346 30.88 17.05 -10.99
N SER A 347 30.85 15.85 -10.41
CA SER A 347 29.86 15.47 -9.38
C SER A 347 29.92 16.35 -8.14
N TYR A 348 31.12 16.75 -7.71
CA TYR A 348 31.30 17.67 -6.59
C TYR A 348 30.76 19.08 -6.90
N LEU A 349 31.03 19.60 -8.10
CA LEU A 349 30.52 20.89 -8.55
C LEU A 349 28.98 20.90 -8.53
N LEU A 350 28.36 19.86 -9.10
CA LEU A 350 26.90 19.74 -9.17
C LEU A 350 26.28 19.70 -7.77
N LEU A 351 26.82 18.86 -6.87
CA LEU A 351 26.32 18.73 -5.50
C LEU A 351 26.54 20.01 -4.67
N CYS A 352 27.64 20.73 -4.87
CA CYS A 352 27.92 21.97 -4.15
C CYS A 352 26.93 23.07 -4.51
N LEU A 353 26.72 23.30 -5.82
CA LEU A 353 25.80 24.32 -6.31
C LEU A 353 24.34 23.96 -5.99
N GLU A 354 23.97 22.67 -6.08
CA GLU A 354 22.63 22.21 -5.68
C GLU A 354 22.37 22.40 -4.18
N SER A 355 23.37 22.11 -3.33
CA SER A 355 23.25 22.42 -1.91
C SER A 355 23.03 23.91 -1.65
N ALA A 356 23.60 24.80 -2.47
CA ALA A 356 23.33 26.24 -2.37
C ALA A 356 21.88 26.57 -2.76
N VAL A 357 21.34 25.96 -3.82
CA VAL A 357 19.93 26.11 -4.26
C VAL A 357 18.97 25.63 -3.17
N HIS A 358 19.17 24.45 -2.58
CA HIS A 358 18.33 23.93 -1.50
C HIS A 358 18.36 24.81 -0.22
N ARG A 359 19.48 25.50 0.05
CA ARG A 359 19.59 26.49 1.14
C ARG A 359 18.91 27.84 0.81
N GLY A 360 18.21 27.93 -0.31
CA GLY A 360 17.52 29.15 -0.76
C GLY A 360 18.46 30.21 -1.33
N ARG A 361 19.68 29.86 -1.73
CA ARG A 361 20.63 30.78 -2.37
C ARG A 361 20.43 30.76 -3.89
N THR A 362 20.69 31.89 -4.54
CA THR A 362 20.54 32.04 -5.98
C THR A 362 21.80 31.58 -6.72
N VAL A 363 21.61 30.74 -7.75
CA VAL A 363 22.60 30.41 -8.79
C VAL A 363 22.09 31.02 -10.10
N SER A 364 22.97 31.48 -10.98
CA SER A 364 22.58 32.10 -12.26
C SER A 364 21.82 31.12 -13.17
N GLU A 365 20.86 31.63 -13.96
CA GLU A 365 20.09 30.81 -14.90
C GLU A 365 21.00 30.14 -15.94
N ASP A 366 22.04 30.84 -16.40
CA ASP A 366 23.04 30.28 -17.33
C ASP A 366 23.79 29.08 -16.71
N CYS A 367 24.22 29.20 -15.45
CA CYS A 367 24.89 28.09 -14.76
C CYS A 367 23.92 26.93 -14.48
N GLN A 368 22.67 27.21 -14.06
CA GLN A 368 21.66 26.16 -13.87
C GLN A 368 21.33 25.43 -15.18
N GLY A 369 21.27 26.14 -16.30
CA GLY A 369 21.07 25.54 -17.63
C GLY A 369 22.20 24.59 -18.02
N GLU A 370 23.46 24.98 -17.78
CA GLU A 370 24.60 24.08 -17.99
C GLU A 370 24.59 22.89 -17.01
N MET A 371 24.25 23.11 -15.73
CA MET A 371 24.12 22.01 -14.76
C MET A 371 23.10 20.97 -15.22
N LEU A 372 21.92 21.39 -15.70
CA LEU A 372 20.88 20.48 -16.21
C LEU A 372 21.37 19.66 -17.41
N GLU A 373 22.12 20.28 -18.33
CA GLU A 373 22.70 19.60 -19.49
C GLU A 373 23.68 18.49 -19.08
N TYR A 374 24.58 18.78 -18.14
CA TYR A 374 25.55 17.80 -17.65
C TYR A 374 24.91 16.72 -16.77
N ARG A 375 23.84 17.04 -16.03
CA ARG A 375 23.03 16.04 -15.32
C ARG A 375 22.37 15.05 -16.28
N ARG A 376 21.77 15.55 -17.36
CA ARG A 376 21.19 14.70 -18.42
C ARG A 376 22.26 13.79 -19.03
N MET A 377 23.43 14.35 -19.33
CA MET A 377 24.56 13.59 -19.86
C MET A 377 24.94 12.39 -18.97
N LEU A 378 24.98 12.57 -17.65
CA LEU A 378 25.31 11.52 -16.68
C LEU A 378 24.26 10.39 -16.62
N ILE A 379 22.97 10.72 -16.80
CA ILE A 379 21.89 9.71 -16.80
C ILE A 379 21.76 9.02 -18.16
N GLU A 380 22.02 9.72 -19.26
CA GLU A 380 21.94 9.12 -20.60
C GLU A 380 23.05 8.09 -20.87
N ASP A 381 24.22 8.26 -20.23
CA ASP A 381 25.41 7.44 -20.45
C ASP A 381 26.07 7.00 -19.14
N PHE A 382 25.78 5.76 -18.72
CA PHE A 382 26.36 5.15 -17.53
C PHE A 382 27.89 5.06 -17.57
N SER A 383 28.50 5.04 -18.77
CA SER A 383 29.96 4.91 -18.92
C SER A 383 30.72 6.13 -18.41
N LEU A 384 30.02 7.25 -18.20
CA LEU A 384 30.61 8.49 -17.67
C LEU A 384 30.83 8.45 -16.16
N SER A 385 30.28 7.44 -15.48
CA SER A 385 30.41 7.22 -14.03
C SER A 385 31.34 6.03 -13.77
N PRO A 386 32.63 6.26 -13.46
CA PRO A 386 33.60 5.18 -13.23
C PRO A 386 33.14 4.20 -12.14
N GLU A 387 32.46 4.71 -11.09
CA GLU A 387 31.94 3.89 -10.00
C GLU A 387 30.88 2.89 -10.48
N ILE A 388 30.04 3.25 -11.45
CA ILE A 388 29.05 2.35 -12.06
C ILE A 388 29.77 1.30 -12.93
N VAL A 389 30.72 1.74 -13.76
CA VAL A 389 31.48 0.84 -14.65
C VAL A 389 32.30 -0.19 -13.85
N LEU A 390 32.83 0.22 -12.69
CA LEU A 390 33.61 -0.62 -11.79
C LEU A 390 32.72 -1.56 -10.98
N HIS A 391 31.74 -1.02 -10.25
CA HIS A 391 30.99 -1.78 -9.25
C HIS A 391 29.79 -2.53 -9.83
N CYS A 392 29.23 -2.11 -10.96
CA CYS A 392 28.06 -2.75 -11.57
C CYS A 392 28.39 -3.61 -12.80
N ARG A 393 29.67 -3.90 -13.07
CA ARG A 393 30.09 -4.63 -14.28
C ARG A 393 29.39 -5.99 -14.42
N GLY A 394 29.35 -6.75 -13.33
CA GLY A 394 28.73 -8.07 -13.30
C GLY A 394 27.24 -8.01 -13.62
N GLU A 395 26.51 -7.06 -13.02
CA GLU A 395 25.08 -6.85 -13.25
C GLU A 395 24.78 -6.37 -14.67
N ILE A 396 25.63 -5.50 -15.24
CA ILE A 396 25.47 -5.02 -16.61
C ILE A 396 25.60 -6.18 -17.62
N GLU A 397 26.64 -7.01 -17.47
CA GLU A 397 26.93 -8.12 -18.36
C GLU A 397 25.87 -9.24 -18.26
N THR A 398 25.44 -9.57 -17.05
CA THR A 398 24.53 -10.69 -16.78
C THR A 398 23.06 -10.34 -16.97
N HIS A 399 22.62 -9.13 -16.59
CA HIS A 399 21.20 -8.79 -16.51
C HIS A 399 20.74 -7.76 -17.54
N CYS A 400 21.64 -6.91 -18.05
CA CYS A 400 21.29 -5.79 -18.90
C CYS A 400 21.69 -5.95 -20.37
N SER A 401 22.33 -7.07 -20.74
CA SER A 401 22.55 -7.52 -22.14
C SER A 401 23.03 -6.44 -23.10
N GLY A 402 23.84 -5.49 -22.63
CA GLY A 402 24.35 -4.38 -23.44
C GLY A 402 23.29 -3.39 -23.96
N LEU A 403 22.20 -3.15 -23.20
CA LEU A 403 21.20 -2.10 -23.46
C LEU A 403 21.83 -0.69 -23.38
N HIS A 404 22.66 -0.33 -24.34
CA HIS A 404 23.40 0.92 -24.34
C HIS A 404 22.57 2.01 -25.02
N ARG A 405 22.67 3.24 -24.49
CA ARG A 405 22.17 4.52 -25.03
C ARG A 405 20.86 5.03 -24.41
N LYS A 406 20.78 6.37 -24.31
CA LYS A 406 19.63 7.13 -23.79
C LYS A 406 19.15 6.70 -22.39
N GLY A 407 20.06 6.30 -21.50
CA GLY A 407 19.75 5.97 -20.10
C GLY A 407 19.11 4.60 -19.84
N ARG A 408 18.92 3.77 -20.88
CA ARG A 408 18.30 2.44 -20.74
C ARG A 408 19.12 1.48 -19.85
N THR A 409 20.46 1.58 -19.86
CA THR A 409 21.33 0.77 -19.00
C THR A 409 21.11 1.11 -17.54
N LEU A 410 21.06 2.40 -17.19
CA LEU A 410 20.84 2.82 -15.81
C LEU A 410 19.48 2.40 -15.31
N HIS A 411 18.44 2.56 -16.11
CA HIS A 411 17.11 2.06 -15.78
C HIS A 411 17.06 0.53 -15.63
N CYS A 412 17.83 -0.21 -16.43
CA CYS A 412 18.00 -1.65 -16.21
C CYS A 412 18.66 -1.93 -14.85
N LEU A 413 19.73 -1.22 -14.50
CA LEU A 413 20.37 -1.35 -13.19
C LEU A 413 19.44 -0.96 -12.04
N MET A 414 18.62 0.09 -12.21
CA MET A 414 17.57 0.48 -11.26
C MET A 414 16.53 -0.64 -11.07
N ARG A 415 16.14 -1.32 -12.15
CA ARG A 415 15.25 -2.49 -12.10
C ARG A 415 15.88 -3.66 -11.35
N VAL A 416 17.15 -3.97 -11.63
CA VAL A 416 17.86 -5.05 -10.90
C VAL A 416 18.00 -4.65 -9.43
N GLY A 417 18.32 -3.39 -9.14
CA GLY A 417 18.41 -2.83 -7.77
C GLY A 417 17.09 -2.86 -7.01
N ARG A 418 15.95 -2.83 -7.72
CA ARG A 418 14.61 -3.04 -7.15
C ARG A 418 14.32 -4.50 -6.78
N GLY A 419 14.99 -5.47 -7.39
CA GLY A 419 14.82 -6.91 -7.11
C GLY A 419 13.76 -7.62 -7.96
N ASP A 420 13.29 -7.00 -9.05
CA ASP A 420 12.20 -7.51 -9.92
C ASP A 420 12.43 -8.90 -10.54
N LYS A 421 13.68 -9.36 -10.59
CA LYS A 421 14.06 -10.68 -11.16
C LYS A 421 14.62 -11.65 -10.10
N GLY A 422 14.43 -11.39 -8.81
CA GLY A 422 14.98 -12.21 -7.72
C GLY A 422 16.51 -12.20 -7.64
N SER A 423 17.17 -11.26 -8.34
CA SER A 423 18.62 -11.07 -8.33
C SER A 423 18.94 -9.85 -7.45
N THR A 424 19.82 -10.03 -6.46
CA THR A 424 20.27 -8.95 -5.57
C THR A 424 21.48 -8.26 -6.18
N VAL A 425 21.41 -6.95 -6.38
CA VAL A 425 22.56 -6.12 -6.78
C VAL A 425 23.59 -6.08 -5.65
N ASP A 426 24.88 -6.10 -5.99
CA ASP A 426 25.94 -5.93 -5.02
C ASP A 426 25.81 -4.59 -4.26
N GLY A 427 26.15 -4.59 -2.97
CA GLY A 427 26.01 -3.41 -2.11
C GLY A 427 26.80 -2.20 -2.62
N LEU A 428 27.94 -2.44 -3.30
CA LEU A 428 28.75 -1.38 -3.90
C LEU A 428 28.10 -0.81 -5.17
N CYS A 429 27.52 -1.65 -6.02
CA CYS A 429 26.77 -1.20 -7.20
C CYS A 429 25.54 -0.37 -6.81
N GLN A 430 24.79 -0.81 -5.79
CA GLN A 430 23.62 -0.08 -5.29
C GLN A 430 24.02 1.31 -4.75
N SER A 431 25.14 1.40 -4.02
CA SER A 431 25.66 2.67 -3.52
C SER A 431 26.15 3.58 -4.64
N ALA A 432 26.82 3.03 -5.66
CA ALA A 432 27.24 3.78 -6.84
C ALA A 432 26.04 4.34 -7.61
N LEU A 433 24.97 3.55 -7.77
CA LEU A 433 23.73 3.97 -8.42
C LEU A 433 23.02 5.09 -7.64
N GLN A 434 22.93 4.97 -6.31
CA GLN A 434 22.36 6.02 -5.46
C GLN A 434 23.18 7.33 -5.55
N THR A 435 24.51 7.24 -5.58
CA THR A 435 25.41 8.39 -5.70
C THR A 435 25.23 9.10 -7.04
N LEU A 436 25.11 8.33 -8.13
CA LEU A 436 24.83 8.86 -9.46
C LEU A 436 23.48 9.58 -9.50
N ILE A 437 22.41 8.94 -9.02
CA ILE A 437 21.06 9.53 -8.95
C ILE A 437 21.07 10.83 -8.13
N GLN A 438 21.80 10.88 -7.01
CA GLN A 438 21.92 12.10 -6.21
C GLN A 438 22.66 13.23 -6.95
N SER A 439 23.71 12.91 -7.72
CA SER A 439 24.47 13.91 -8.47
C SER A 439 23.73 14.42 -9.70
N ALA A 440 22.99 13.54 -10.38
CA ALA A 440 22.19 13.85 -11.54
C ALA A 440 20.85 14.51 -11.18
N ASP A 441 20.31 14.21 -10.00
CA ASP A 441 19.07 14.76 -9.46
C ASP A 441 17.86 14.74 -10.43
N PRO A 442 17.51 13.59 -11.02
CA PRO A 442 16.33 13.48 -11.91
C PRO A 442 14.99 13.71 -11.18
N GLY A 443 14.98 13.74 -9.84
CA GLY A 443 13.79 14.03 -9.04
C GLY A 443 13.38 15.50 -9.05
N SER A 444 14.33 16.43 -9.26
CA SER A 444 14.02 17.86 -9.39
C SER A 444 13.49 18.23 -10.77
N ASP A 445 13.93 17.54 -11.80
CA ASP A 445 13.45 17.72 -13.17
C ASP A 445 13.49 16.39 -13.95
N TYR A 446 12.30 15.84 -14.22
CA TYR A 446 12.14 14.58 -14.94
C TYR A 446 12.76 14.59 -16.35
N ARG A 447 12.98 15.77 -16.96
CA ARG A 447 13.57 15.91 -18.30
C ARG A 447 15.05 15.51 -18.35
N ILE A 448 15.71 15.47 -17.19
CA ILE A 448 17.08 14.94 -17.04
C ILE A 448 17.09 13.45 -17.43
N ASP A 449 16.02 12.72 -17.10
CA ASP A 449 15.86 11.33 -17.45
C ASP A 449 15.17 11.18 -18.80
N ARG A 450 15.97 11.14 -19.87
CA ARG A 450 15.47 11.00 -21.25
C ARG A 450 14.66 9.72 -21.45
N ALA A 451 15.03 8.61 -20.81
CA ALA A 451 14.30 7.35 -20.95
C ALA A 451 12.90 7.44 -20.35
N LEU A 452 12.77 8.07 -19.17
CA LEU A 452 11.49 8.33 -18.54
C LEU A 452 10.66 9.34 -19.34
N ASN A 453 11.27 10.44 -19.76
CA ASN A 453 10.60 11.49 -20.53
C ASN A 453 10.02 10.94 -21.85
N GLU A 454 10.82 10.22 -22.64
CA GLU A 454 10.36 9.58 -23.89
C GLU A 454 9.23 8.57 -23.64
N ALA A 455 9.30 7.79 -22.55
CA ALA A 455 8.27 6.80 -22.21
C ALA A 455 6.95 7.43 -21.74
N CYS A 456 7.03 8.54 -21.00
CA CYS A 456 5.88 9.17 -20.35
C CYS A 456 5.27 10.36 -21.11
N GLU A 457 5.85 10.79 -22.23
CA GLU A 457 5.39 11.96 -23.01
C GLU A 457 3.88 11.95 -23.28
N SER A 458 3.32 10.80 -23.69
CA SER A 458 1.88 10.64 -23.95
C SER A 458 1.01 10.82 -22.69
N VAL A 459 1.46 10.29 -21.55
CA VAL A 459 0.77 10.39 -20.26
C VAL A 459 0.82 11.83 -19.74
N ILE A 460 1.96 12.51 -19.92
CA ILE A 460 2.15 13.90 -19.50
C ILE A 460 1.20 14.81 -20.28
N GLN A 461 1.12 14.66 -21.61
CA GLN A 461 0.25 15.47 -22.45
C GLN A 461 -1.25 15.25 -22.19
N THR A 462 -1.66 14.03 -21.80
CA THR A 462 -3.07 13.66 -21.62
C THR A 462 -3.59 13.81 -20.19
N ALA A 463 -2.75 13.54 -19.18
CA ALA A 463 -3.12 13.51 -17.78
C ALA A 463 -2.52 14.68 -16.98
N CYS A 464 -1.25 15.04 -17.23
CA CYS A 464 -0.50 16.02 -16.43
C CYS A 464 -0.33 17.40 -17.10
N LYS A 465 -1.10 17.71 -18.15
CA LYS A 465 -1.00 18.96 -18.95
C LYS A 465 -1.07 20.27 -18.17
N HIS A 466 -1.62 20.24 -16.96
CA HIS A 466 -1.85 21.41 -16.11
C HIS A 466 -0.61 21.80 -15.30
N ILE A 467 0.39 20.91 -15.23
CA ILE A 467 1.65 21.10 -14.53
C ILE A 467 2.67 21.67 -15.53
N ARG A 468 3.47 22.65 -15.11
CA ARG A 468 4.48 23.27 -15.96
C ARG A 468 5.60 22.27 -16.27
N SER A 469 6.09 22.27 -17.52
CA SER A 469 7.22 21.43 -17.92
C SER A 469 8.47 21.73 -17.08
N GLY A 470 9.07 20.70 -16.49
CA GLY A 470 10.21 20.82 -15.59
C GLY A 470 9.85 21.05 -14.12
N ASP A 471 8.57 21.06 -13.75
CA ASP A 471 8.15 21.09 -12.35
C ASP A 471 8.28 19.68 -11.72
N PRO A 472 8.89 19.55 -10.52
CA PRO A 472 9.01 18.27 -9.82
C PRO A 472 7.65 17.61 -9.51
N MET A 473 6.54 18.37 -9.50
CA MET A 473 5.20 17.82 -9.32
C MET A 473 4.76 16.86 -10.44
N ILE A 474 5.42 16.88 -11.61
CA ILE A 474 5.11 15.96 -12.72
C ILE A 474 5.26 14.49 -12.27
N LEU A 475 6.30 14.16 -11.51
CA LEU A 475 6.49 12.78 -11.04
C LEU A 475 5.36 12.33 -10.10
N SER A 476 4.88 13.23 -9.24
CA SER A 476 3.71 12.96 -8.38
C SER A 476 2.44 12.73 -9.21
N CYS A 477 2.18 13.56 -10.23
CA CYS A 477 1.04 13.37 -11.13
C CYS A 477 1.11 12.05 -11.90
N LEU A 478 2.28 11.66 -12.39
CA LEU A 478 2.47 10.37 -13.06
C LEU A 478 2.18 9.21 -12.10
N MET A 479 2.62 9.30 -10.84
CA MET A 479 2.34 8.28 -9.81
C MET A 479 0.85 8.21 -9.44
N GLU A 480 0.13 9.33 -9.40
CA GLU A 480 -1.33 9.35 -9.18
C GLU A 480 -2.10 8.66 -10.31
N HIS A 481 -1.55 8.69 -11.52
CA HIS A 481 -2.13 8.05 -12.70
C HIS A 481 -1.63 6.64 -12.97
N LEU A 482 -0.75 6.07 -12.11
CA LEU A 482 -0.06 4.79 -12.32
C LEU A 482 -0.99 3.63 -12.73
N TYR A 483 -2.18 3.55 -12.13
CA TYR A 483 -3.13 2.49 -12.44
C TYR A 483 -4.40 2.94 -13.17
N THR A 484 -4.33 4.08 -13.84
CA THR A 484 -5.42 4.57 -14.68
C THR A 484 -5.23 4.12 -16.12
N GLU A 485 -6.30 4.10 -16.92
CA GLU A 485 -6.23 3.76 -18.36
C GLU A 485 -5.33 4.72 -19.18
N LYS A 486 -4.95 5.86 -18.59
CA LYS A 486 -4.06 6.83 -19.20
C LYS A 486 -2.58 6.43 -19.10
N MET A 487 -2.23 5.49 -18.24
CA MET A 487 -0.84 5.03 -18.06
C MET A 487 -0.44 4.04 -19.14
N VAL A 488 0.78 4.18 -19.66
CA VAL A 488 1.37 3.28 -20.65
C VAL A 488 2.41 2.40 -19.96
N GLU A 489 2.48 1.11 -20.31
CA GLU A 489 3.34 0.12 -19.66
C GLU A 489 4.82 0.54 -19.60
N ASP A 490 5.35 1.13 -20.66
CA ASP A 490 6.74 1.61 -20.67
C ASP A 490 6.94 2.80 -19.72
N CYS A 491 5.97 3.72 -19.62
CA CYS A 491 6.02 4.83 -18.66
C CYS A 491 5.94 4.30 -17.23
N GLU A 492 4.99 3.41 -16.95
CA GLU A 492 4.81 2.76 -15.66
C GLU A 492 6.13 2.12 -15.19
N ARG A 493 6.76 1.34 -16.07
CA ARG A 493 8.00 0.62 -15.75
C ARG A 493 9.14 1.57 -15.41
N ARG A 494 9.41 2.58 -16.25
CA ARG A 494 10.50 3.57 -16.03
C ARG A 494 10.24 4.46 -14.82
N LEU A 495 8.97 4.83 -14.60
CA LEU A 495 8.57 5.64 -13.46
C LEU A 495 8.85 4.91 -12.15
N LEU A 496 8.46 3.64 -12.05
CA LEU A 496 8.69 2.83 -10.85
C LEU A 496 10.17 2.51 -10.65
N GLU A 497 10.97 2.35 -11.71
CA GLU A 497 12.43 2.17 -11.63
C GLU A 497 13.10 3.37 -10.93
N LEU A 498 12.72 4.59 -11.31
CA LEU A 498 13.26 5.81 -10.71
C LEU A 498 12.65 6.09 -9.31
N GLN A 499 11.34 5.92 -9.17
CA GLN A 499 10.59 6.18 -7.93
C GLN A 499 11.08 5.31 -6.77
N TYR A 500 11.59 4.11 -7.05
CA TYR A 500 12.22 3.25 -6.04
C TYR A 500 13.30 3.99 -5.24
N PHE A 501 14.17 4.75 -5.93
CA PHE A 501 15.28 5.46 -5.31
C PHE A 501 14.82 6.77 -4.67
N ILE A 502 14.00 7.56 -5.38
CA ILE A 502 13.48 8.85 -4.89
C ILE A 502 12.70 8.67 -3.59
N SER A 503 11.82 7.68 -3.53
CA SER A 503 10.98 7.46 -2.35
C SER A 503 11.75 6.98 -1.13
N ARG A 504 12.92 6.33 -1.28
CA ARG A 504 13.70 5.72 -0.19
C ARG A 504 14.71 6.69 0.45
N ASP A 505 15.19 7.67 -0.30
CA ASP A 505 16.06 8.72 0.21
C ASP A 505 15.35 10.07 0.18
N TRP A 506 15.02 10.59 1.36
CA TRP A 506 14.30 11.85 1.52
C TRP A 506 15.01 13.06 0.89
N LYS A 507 16.32 12.96 0.59
CA LYS A 507 17.09 14.00 -0.10
C LYS A 507 16.79 14.08 -1.59
N LEU A 508 16.31 12.98 -2.18
CA LEU A 508 16.03 12.85 -3.61
C LEU A 508 14.60 13.29 -3.99
N ASP A 509 13.72 13.51 -3.00
CA ASP A 509 12.41 14.12 -3.23
C ASP A 509 12.47 15.62 -2.87
N PRO A 510 12.45 16.53 -3.87
CA PRO A 510 12.63 17.96 -3.66
C PRO A 510 11.53 18.60 -2.79
N ILE A 511 10.29 18.11 -2.91
CA ILE A 511 9.13 18.66 -2.22
C ILE A 511 9.19 18.26 -0.73
N LEU A 512 9.41 16.98 -0.46
CA LEU A 512 9.61 16.43 0.87
C LEU A 512 10.79 17.11 1.55
N TYR A 513 11.96 17.20 0.90
CA TYR A 513 13.14 17.84 1.49
C TYR A 513 12.84 19.29 1.88
N LYS A 514 12.27 20.08 0.96
CA LYS A 514 11.96 21.50 1.19
C LYS A 514 10.99 21.70 2.35
N LYS A 515 9.95 20.87 2.45
CA LYS A 515 8.92 20.98 3.50
C LYS A 515 9.35 20.38 4.84
N CYS A 516 10.20 19.35 4.84
CA CYS A 516 10.59 18.61 6.04
C CYS A 516 11.97 18.96 6.61
N GLN A 517 12.84 19.68 5.90
CA GLN A 517 14.22 19.95 6.37
C GLN A 517 14.29 20.58 7.77
N GLY A 518 13.38 21.50 8.11
CA GLY A 518 13.35 22.14 9.43
C GLY A 518 12.95 21.18 10.54
N ASP A 519 11.99 20.29 10.26
CA ASP A 519 11.57 19.24 11.19
C ASP A 519 12.63 18.15 11.33
N ALA A 520 13.27 17.76 10.22
CA ALA A 520 14.36 16.77 10.21
C ALA A 520 15.58 17.26 11.00
N ALA A 521 15.95 18.55 10.91
CA ALA A 521 17.01 19.12 11.73
C ALA A 521 16.63 19.15 13.21
N ARG A 522 15.39 19.55 13.52
CA ARG A 522 14.89 19.73 14.89
C ARG A 522 14.63 18.41 15.64
N LEU A 523 14.13 17.39 14.94
CA LEU A 523 13.63 16.14 15.53
C LEU A 523 14.53 14.94 15.23
N CYS A 524 15.18 14.93 14.06
CA CYS A 524 16.00 13.81 13.58
C CYS A 524 17.50 14.14 13.53
N HIS A 525 17.90 15.31 14.05
CA HIS A 525 19.29 15.76 14.16
C HIS A 525 20.10 15.66 12.84
N THR A 526 19.47 16.03 11.72
CA THR A 526 20.15 16.04 10.42
C THR A 526 20.98 17.32 10.21
N HIS A 527 22.14 17.19 9.56
CA HIS A 527 23.11 18.30 9.37
C HIS A 527 23.05 18.99 8.00
N GLY A 528 22.07 18.67 7.14
CA GLY A 528 21.87 19.33 5.84
C GLY A 528 21.82 18.34 4.66
N TRP A 529 21.64 18.87 3.44
CA TRP A 529 21.42 18.05 2.24
C TRP A 529 22.66 17.22 1.84
N ASN A 530 23.84 17.86 1.80
CA ASN A 530 25.11 17.26 1.33
C ASN A 530 26.10 16.92 2.47
N GLU A 531 25.75 17.13 3.73
CA GLU A 531 26.64 16.80 4.85
C GLU A 531 26.46 15.31 5.20
N THR A 532 27.40 14.49 4.74
CA THR A 532 27.44 13.05 5.02
C THR A 532 27.70 12.82 6.49
N SER A 533 26.65 12.63 7.29
CA SER A 533 26.79 11.84 8.50
C SER A 533 26.97 10.39 8.06
N GLU A 534 28.21 9.88 8.10
CA GLU A 534 28.54 8.48 7.79
C GLU A 534 27.81 7.46 8.70
N LEU A 535 26.97 7.92 9.63
CA LEU A 535 26.38 7.13 10.70
C LEU A 535 24.92 6.68 10.47
N MET A 536 24.21 7.17 9.44
CA MET A 536 22.78 6.83 9.24
C MET A 536 22.49 6.11 7.91
N PRO A 537 21.83 4.93 7.95
CA PRO A 537 21.39 4.20 6.77
C PRO A 537 20.43 5.02 5.87
N PRO A 538 20.41 4.77 4.54
CA PRO A 538 19.38 5.28 3.65
C PRO A 538 17.98 4.97 4.20
N GLY A 539 17.11 5.99 4.29
CA GLY A 539 15.74 5.85 4.81
C GLY A 539 15.56 6.09 6.32
N ALA A 540 16.63 6.15 7.13
CA ALA A 540 16.52 6.36 8.59
C ALA A 540 15.84 7.69 8.96
N VAL A 541 16.11 8.74 8.19
CA VAL A 541 15.49 10.06 8.39
C VAL A 541 13.99 10.02 8.06
N PHE A 542 13.60 9.34 6.97
CA PHE A 542 12.19 9.17 6.64
C PHE A 542 11.45 8.40 7.75
N SER A 543 12.04 7.31 8.26
CA SER A 543 11.47 6.54 9.38
C SER A 543 11.36 7.37 10.67
N CYS A 544 12.30 8.28 10.92
CA CYS A 544 12.21 9.23 12.01
C CYS A 544 11.03 10.20 11.80
N LEU A 545 10.94 10.85 10.64
CA LEU A 545 9.85 11.77 10.30
C LEU A 545 8.48 11.07 10.42
N TYR A 546 8.35 9.87 9.86
CA TYR A 546 7.16 9.02 9.99
C TYR A 546 6.72 8.81 11.45
N ARG A 547 7.66 8.43 12.32
CA ARG A 547 7.37 8.21 13.75
C ARG A 547 6.85 9.47 14.44
N HIS A 548 7.24 10.66 13.98
CA HIS A 548 6.80 11.94 14.52
C HIS A 548 5.53 12.50 13.85
N ALA A 549 5.09 11.92 12.72
CA ALA A 549 3.85 12.28 12.03
C ALA A 549 2.58 11.84 12.80
N TYR A 550 2.69 10.77 13.60
CA TYR A 550 1.56 10.09 14.27
C TYR A 550 1.62 10.12 15.80
N ARG A 551 2.43 11.00 16.41
CA ARG A 551 2.49 11.13 17.89
C ARG A 551 1.27 11.86 18.46
N THR A 552 0.73 11.36 19.57
CA THR A 552 -0.25 12.08 20.39
C THR A 552 0.40 13.25 21.13
N GLU A 553 -0.41 14.18 21.63
CA GLU A 553 0.07 15.43 22.26
C GLU A 553 0.89 15.15 23.53
N GLU A 554 0.57 14.04 24.19
CA GLU A 554 1.24 13.52 25.38
C GLU A 554 2.59 12.84 25.07
N GLN A 555 2.82 12.37 23.82
CA GLN A 555 4.02 11.62 23.40
C GLN A 555 5.17 12.51 22.88
N GLY A 556 5.03 13.83 22.96
CA GLY A 556 6.09 14.80 22.67
C GLY A 556 5.95 15.55 21.34
N ARG A 557 7.07 16.09 20.82
CA ARG A 557 7.10 17.05 19.70
C ARG A 557 6.66 16.40 18.36
N ARG A 558 5.72 17.05 17.68
CA ARG A 558 5.12 16.66 16.39
C ARG A 558 5.78 17.35 15.17
N LEU A 559 5.56 16.79 13.98
CA LEU A 559 5.90 17.43 12.70
C LEU A 559 5.06 18.69 12.44
N SER A 560 5.58 19.58 11.58
CA SER A 560 4.79 20.64 10.96
C SER A 560 3.71 20.07 10.03
N ARG A 561 2.63 20.84 9.81
CA ARG A 561 1.51 20.43 8.94
C ARG A 561 2.00 20.10 7.53
N ASP A 562 2.82 20.97 6.94
CA ASP A 562 3.37 20.80 5.60
C ASP A 562 4.25 19.54 5.49
N CYS A 563 5.12 19.29 6.47
CA CYS A 563 5.96 18.09 6.44
C CYS A 563 5.14 16.80 6.63
N LYS A 564 4.10 16.83 7.49
CA LYS A 564 3.22 15.67 7.70
C LYS A 564 2.53 15.25 6.39
N VAL A 565 2.01 16.19 5.62
CA VAL A 565 1.35 15.92 4.33
C VAL A 565 2.31 15.26 3.35
N GLU A 566 3.55 15.75 3.25
CA GLU A 566 4.54 15.16 2.34
C GLU A 566 4.99 13.76 2.80
N VAL A 567 5.11 13.51 4.10
CA VAL A 567 5.37 12.16 4.62
C VAL A 567 4.23 11.21 4.24
N GLN A 568 2.97 11.64 4.35
CA GLN A 568 1.81 10.85 3.92
C GLN A 568 1.80 10.59 2.41
N ARG A 569 2.15 11.58 1.58
CA ARG A 569 2.29 11.41 0.13
C ARG A 569 3.30 10.30 -0.21
N ILE A 570 4.47 10.31 0.41
CA ILE A 570 5.51 9.29 0.16
C ILE A 570 5.06 7.91 0.63
N LEU A 571 4.37 7.80 1.77
CA LEU A 571 3.80 6.52 2.21
C LEU A 571 2.81 5.97 1.19
N HIS A 572 1.91 6.82 0.68
CA HIS A 572 0.97 6.43 -0.36
C HIS A 572 1.70 6.00 -1.63
N GLN A 573 2.70 6.75 -2.11
CA GLN A 573 3.50 6.38 -3.27
C GLN A 573 4.28 5.07 -3.08
N ARG A 574 4.80 4.80 -1.87
CA ARG A 574 5.46 3.53 -1.54
C ARG A 574 4.46 2.37 -1.50
N ALA A 575 3.24 2.58 -1.01
CA ALA A 575 2.18 1.58 -1.04
C ALA A 575 1.80 1.19 -2.49
N LEU A 576 1.96 2.12 -3.45
CA LEU A 576 1.76 1.86 -4.88
C LEU A 576 3.00 1.18 -5.55
N ASP A 577 4.21 1.29 -4.99
CA ASP A 577 5.47 0.71 -5.54
C ASP A 577 5.75 -0.72 -5.06
N VAL A 578 5.18 -1.15 -3.94
CA VAL A 578 5.71 -2.29 -3.18
C VAL A 578 5.03 -3.63 -3.54
N LYS A 579 5.80 -4.49 -4.22
CA LYS A 579 5.73 -5.96 -4.14
C LYS A 579 6.36 -6.46 -2.82
N LEU A 580 5.70 -6.17 -1.68
CA LEU A 580 6.06 -6.57 -0.30
C LEU A 580 7.03 -5.68 0.51
N ASP A 581 6.62 -5.35 1.74
CA ASP A 581 7.34 -4.51 2.71
C ASP A 581 8.72 -5.12 3.12
N PRO A 582 9.82 -4.34 3.21
CA PRO A 582 11.16 -4.87 3.54
C PRO A 582 11.29 -5.55 4.91
N ASP A 583 10.54 -5.10 5.93
CA ASP A 583 10.52 -5.77 7.24
C ASP A 583 9.75 -7.09 7.17
N LEU A 584 8.70 -7.14 6.34
CA LEU A 584 7.94 -8.34 6.05
C LEU A 584 8.79 -9.35 5.24
N GLN A 585 9.47 -8.93 4.18
CA GLN A 585 10.37 -9.80 3.42
C GLN A 585 11.51 -10.35 4.31
N LYS A 586 12.10 -9.53 5.18
CA LYS A 586 13.20 -9.96 6.05
C LYS A 586 12.78 -10.98 7.11
N ARG A 587 11.60 -10.83 7.70
CA ARG A 587 11.15 -11.67 8.83
C ARG A 587 10.24 -12.83 8.40
N CYS A 588 9.57 -12.71 7.26
CA CYS A 588 8.64 -13.69 6.74
C CYS A 588 9.18 -14.49 5.55
N LEU A 589 10.43 -14.33 5.11
CA LEU A 589 11.00 -15.05 3.96
C LEU A 589 10.77 -16.57 4.03
N THR A 590 11.01 -17.14 5.22
CA THR A 590 10.83 -18.58 5.47
C THR A 590 9.36 -19.00 5.41
N ASP A 591 8.46 -18.19 5.97
CA ASP A 591 7.03 -18.48 6.01
C ASP A 591 6.38 -18.28 4.63
N LEU A 592 6.82 -17.27 3.87
CA LEU A 592 6.42 -17.04 2.48
C LEU A 592 6.80 -18.22 1.59
N GLY A 593 8.02 -18.73 1.73
CA GLY A 593 8.47 -19.91 0.97
C GLY A 593 7.74 -21.20 1.34
N LYS A 594 7.23 -21.30 2.59
CA LYS A 594 6.55 -22.50 3.10
C LYS A 594 5.05 -22.50 2.79
N TRP A 595 4.37 -21.37 2.95
CA TRP A 595 2.92 -21.27 2.90
C TRP A 595 2.41 -20.55 1.65
N CYS A 596 3.21 -19.67 1.05
CA CYS A 596 2.76 -18.69 0.06
C CYS A 596 3.56 -18.73 -1.25
N SER A 597 4.19 -19.85 -1.59
CA SER A 597 5.01 -20.01 -2.80
C SER A 597 4.28 -19.68 -4.11
N ASP A 598 2.96 -19.87 -4.12
CA ASP A 598 2.13 -19.81 -5.31
C ASP A 598 1.39 -18.46 -5.45
N LYS A 599 1.60 -17.53 -4.50
CA LYS A 599 0.87 -16.26 -4.35
C LYS A 599 1.82 -15.05 -4.44
N THR A 600 2.44 -14.84 -5.60
CA THR A 600 3.52 -13.84 -5.83
C THR A 600 3.05 -12.51 -6.44
N GLY A 601 1.73 -12.28 -6.54
CA GLY A 601 1.16 -11.03 -7.00
C GLY A 601 1.16 -9.93 -5.93
N THR A 602 1.07 -8.66 -6.34
CA THR A 602 0.98 -7.50 -5.42
C THR A 602 -0.19 -7.65 -4.44
N GLY A 603 0.09 -7.59 -3.14
CA GLY A 603 -0.89 -7.76 -2.06
C GLY A 603 -1.21 -9.21 -1.69
N GLN A 604 -1.00 -10.18 -2.59
CA GLN A 604 -1.35 -11.58 -2.39
C GLN A 604 -0.46 -12.29 -1.38
N GLU A 605 0.79 -11.86 -1.26
CA GLU A 605 1.76 -12.40 -0.32
C GLU A 605 1.39 -12.02 1.12
N LEU A 606 0.97 -10.77 1.34
CA LEU A 606 0.44 -10.33 2.65
C LEU A 606 -0.89 -11.01 2.96
N GLU A 607 -1.81 -11.08 1.99
CA GLU A 607 -3.10 -11.79 2.11
C GLU A 607 -2.88 -13.25 2.52
N CYS A 608 -1.95 -13.94 1.85
CA CYS A 608 -1.62 -15.32 2.17
C CYS A 608 -1.00 -15.48 3.57
N LEU A 609 -0.12 -14.56 3.99
CA LEU A 609 0.40 -14.57 5.35
C LEU A 609 -0.69 -14.27 6.40
N GLN A 610 -1.63 -13.38 6.10
CA GLN A 610 -2.79 -13.13 6.96
C GLN A 610 -3.68 -14.37 7.07
N ASP A 611 -3.87 -15.12 5.98
CA ASP A 611 -4.56 -16.41 5.97
C ASP A 611 -3.88 -17.45 6.85
N HIS A 612 -2.55 -17.46 6.90
CA HIS A 612 -1.76 -18.40 7.68
C HIS A 612 -1.26 -17.84 9.02
N LEU A 613 -1.83 -16.74 9.54
CA LEU A 613 -1.34 -16.03 10.73
C LEU A 613 -1.06 -16.92 11.96
N GLU A 614 -1.88 -17.96 12.19
CA GLU A 614 -1.71 -18.90 13.31
C GLU A 614 -0.55 -19.90 13.09
N ASP A 615 -0.17 -20.12 11.83
CA ASP A 615 0.89 -21.04 11.38
C ASP A 615 2.26 -20.35 11.20
N LEU A 616 2.29 -19.00 11.28
CA LEU A 616 3.50 -18.21 11.10
C LEU A 616 4.43 -18.31 12.30
N LEU A 617 5.73 -18.13 12.05
CA LEU A 617 6.69 -17.94 13.11
C LEU A 617 6.39 -16.63 13.86
N SER A 618 6.63 -16.60 15.18
CA SER A 618 6.30 -15.44 16.03
C SER A 618 6.83 -14.11 15.50
N GLY A 619 8.06 -14.11 14.97
CA GLY A 619 8.68 -12.91 14.38
C GLY A 619 8.01 -12.41 13.10
N CYS A 620 7.44 -13.32 12.29
CA CYS A 620 6.66 -12.96 11.10
C CYS A 620 5.23 -12.57 11.48
N GLY A 621 4.59 -13.35 12.36
CA GLY A 621 3.23 -13.09 12.84
C GLY A 621 3.07 -11.74 13.55
N GLU A 622 4.09 -11.27 14.29
CA GLU A 622 4.08 -9.92 14.87
C GLU A 622 4.06 -8.81 13.82
N VAL A 623 4.85 -8.94 12.75
CA VAL A 623 4.90 -7.93 11.68
C VAL A 623 3.62 -7.93 10.86
N VAL A 624 3.16 -9.11 10.45
CA VAL A 624 1.89 -9.26 9.73
C VAL A 624 0.73 -8.71 10.58
N GLY A 625 0.73 -9.00 11.89
CA GLY A 625 -0.28 -8.49 12.81
C GLY A 625 -0.27 -6.96 12.95
N ASN A 626 0.90 -6.34 13.11
CA ASN A 626 1.01 -4.88 13.19
C ASN A 626 0.58 -4.19 11.89
N LEU A 627 0.91 -4.78 10.74
CA LEU A 627 0.50 -4.25 9.44
C LEU A 627 -1.02 -4.37 9.24
N THR A 628 -1.60 -5.51 9.63
CA THR A 628 -3.05 -5.75 9.61
C THR A 628 -3.81 -4.78 10.53
N GLU A 629 -3.24 -4.48 11.70
CA GLU A 629 -3.78 -3.49 12.63
C GLU A 629 -3.81 -2.08 12.00
N LEU A 630 -2.74 -1.69 11.29
CA LEU A 630 -2.69 -0.41 10.56
C LEU A 630 -3.70 -0.36 9.40
N GLN A 631 -3.86 -1.46 8.65
CA GLN A 631 -4.88 -1.56 7.59
C GLN A 631 -6.32 -1.39 8.12
N SER A 632 -6.58 -1.77 9.37
CA SER A 632 -7.89 -1.54 9.99
C SER A 632 -8.09 -0.11 10.49
N GLU A 633 -7.03 0.62 10.79
CA GLU A 633 -7.12 2.04 11.13
C GLU A 633 -7.35 2.88 9.87
N ASP A 634 -6.60 2.59 8.81
CA ASP A 634 -6.70 3.27 7.51
C ASP A 634 -6.80 2.26 6.37
N ILE A 635 -8.01 2.11 5.82
CA ILE A 635 -8.28 1.11 4.78
C ILE A 635 -7.69 1.51 3.42
N HIS A 636 -7.19 2.75 3.25
CA HIS A 636 -6.46 3.16 2.05
C HIS A 636 -5.12 2.45 1.87
N ILE A 637 -4.61 1.82 2.93
CA ILE A 637 -3.44 0.95 2.88
C ILE A 637 -3.74 -0.32 2.06
N GLU A 638 -5.01 -0.77 2.02
CA GLU A 638 -5.46 -1.92 1.22
C GLU A 638 -6.02 -1.47 -0.15
N ALA A 639 -5.11 -1.05 -1.04
CA ALA A 639 -5.45 -0.44 -2.32
C ALA A 639 -6.33 -1.31 -3.24
N LEU A 640 -6.19 -2.64 -3.18
CA LEU A 640 -7.00 -3.58 -3.96
C LEU A 640 -8.47 -3.52 -3.53
N LEU A 641 -8.72 -3.49 -2.22
CA LEU A 641 -10.05 -3.42 -1.63
C LEU A 641 -10.71 -2.09 -1.94
N ILE A 642 -10.02 -0.96 -1.72
CA ILE A 642 -10.54 0.38 -2.06
C ILE A 642 -10.97 0.47 -3.52
N ARG A 643 -10.12 0.00 -4.44
CA ARG A 643 -10.44 -0.02 -5.87
C ARG A 643 -11.68 -0.85 -6.16
N ALA A 644 -11.79 -2.04 -5.57
CA ALA A 644 -12.97 -2.88 -5.76
C ALA A 644 -14.23 -2.20 -5.22
N CYS A 645 -14.11 -1.49 -4.09
CA CYS A 645 -15.20 -0.88 -3.35
C CYS A 645 -15.53 0.56 -3.75
N GLN A 646 -14.77 1.16 -4.66
CA GLN A 646 -14.93 2.55 -5.10
C GLN A 646 -16.37 2.97 -5.42
N PRO A 647 -17.20 2.16 -6.12
CA PRO A 647 -18.58 2.55 -6.42
C PRO A 647 -19.44 2.73 -5.16
N VAL A 648 -19.22 1.90 -4.13
CA VAL A 648 -19.94 1.98 -2.84
C VAL A 648 -19.41 3.12 -2.00
N ILE A 649 -18.08 3.33 -2.00
CA ILE A 649 -17.45 4.42 -1.26
C ILE A 649 -18.03 5.77 -1.72
N GLN A 650 -18.13 5.97 -3.03
CA GLN A 650 -18.64 7.22 -3.61
C GLN A 650 -20.14 7.42 -3.41
N SER A 651 -20.94 6.35 -3.41
CA SER A 651 -22.41 6.45 -3.34
C SER A 651 -22.96 6.46 -1.91
N HIS A 652 -22.34 5.71 -1.00
CA HIS A 652 -22.87 5.47 0.35
C HIS A 652 -21.92 5.90 1.47
N CYS A 653 -20.61 6.02 1.22
CA CYS A 653 -19.61 6.34 2.25
C CYS A 653 -18.89 7.68 2.02
N HIS A 654 -19.41 8.54 1.16
CA HIS A 654 -18.79 9.81 0.78
C HIS A 654 -18.48 10.71 1.99
N ASP A 655 -19.46 10.90 2.89
CA ASP A 655 -19.34 11.75 4.08
C ASP A 655 -18.27 11.27 5.06
N VAL A 656 -17.97 9.97 5.03
CA VAL A 656 -17.00 9.31 5.90
C VAL A 656 -15.61 9.30 5.24
N SER A 657 -15.58 9.14 3.92
CA SER A 657 -14.37 9.17 3.09
C SER A 657 -13.74 10.57 2.98
N ASP A 658 -14.53 11.63 3.07
CA ASP A 658 -14.05 13.03 3.00
C ASP A 658 -13.41 13.53 4.31
N ASN A 659 -13.59 12.79 5.42
CA ASN A 659 -12.95 13.13 6.68
C ASN A 659 -11.44 12.81 6.61
N GLN A 660 -10.60 13.81 6.87
CA GLN A 660 -9.15 13.81 6.62
C GLN A 660 -8.32 12.78 7.42
N VAL A 661 -8.96 11.95 8.26
CA VAL A 661 -8.34 10.86 9.02
C VAL A 661 -9.36 9.71 9.07
N ASP A 662 -9.14 8.64 8.30
CA ASP A 662 -9.89 7.40 8.48
C ASP A 662 -9.50 6.81 9.84
N THR A 663 -10.48 6.57 10.70
CA THR A 663 -10.29 5.92 12.01
C THR A 663 -11.00 4.57 12.05
N GLY A 664 -10.99 3.88 10.90
CA GLY A 664 -11.76 2.66 10.64
C GLY A 664 -13.23 2.90 10.26
N ASP A 665 -13.62 4.14 9.96
CA ASP A 665 -15.02 4.50 9.68
C ASP A 665 -15.43 4.09 8.25
N VAL A 666 -14.50 4.16 7.30
CA VAL A 666 -14.77 3.75 5.91
C VAL A 666 -15.07 2.25 5.88
N MET A 667 -14.30 1.44 6.63
CA MET A 667 -14.51 0.00 6.66
C MET A 667 -15.83 -0.38 7.33
N GLU A 668 -16.20 0.31 8.43
CA GLU A 668 -17.51 0.14 9.06
C GLU A 668 -18.65 0.48 8.08
N CYS A 669 -18.51 1.55 7.29
CA CYS A 669 -19.49 1.90 6.27
C CYS A 669 -19.60 0.85 5.15
N LEU A 670 -18.47 0.28 4.72
CA LEU A 670 -18.45 -0.79 3.71
C LEU A 670 -19.14 -2.06 4.22
N VAL A 671 -18.91 -2.43 5.48
CA VAL A 671 -19.60 -3.57 6.12
C VAL A 671 -21.11 -3.33 6.20
N GLN A 672 -21.54 -2.13 6.63
CA GLN A 672 -22.95 -1.78 6.71
C GLN A 672 -23.67 -1.77 5.34
N ASN A 673 -22.92 -1.52 4.26
CA ASN A 673 -23.44 -1.43 2.89
C ASN A 673 -23.07 -2.63 1.99
N LYS A 674 -22.60 -3.74 2.58
CA LYS A 674 -22.17 -4.99 1.91
C LYS A 674 -23.19 -5.63 0.95
N HIS A 675 -24.45 -5.21 1.01
CA HIS A 675 -25.54 -5.79 0.22
C HIS A 675 -26.26 -4.77 -0.67
N GLN A 676 -25.69 -3.58 -0.85
CA GLN A 676 -26.20 -2.58 -1.80
C GLN A 676 -25.93 -3.00 -3.24
N LYS A 677 -26.68 -2.43 -4.20
CA LYS A 677 -26.54 -2.81 -5.63
C LYS A 677 -25.19 -2.41 -6.22
N GLU A 678 -24.59 -1.35 -5.70
CA GLU A 678 -23.30 -0.82 -6.10
C GLU A 678 -22.14 -1.71 -5.60
N MET A 679 -22.41 -2.63 -4.69
CA MET A 679 -21.46 -3.59 -4.14
C MET A 679 -21.20 -4.72 -5.14
N ASN A 680 -20.10 -4.63 -5.88
CA ASN A 680 -19.70 -5.67 -6.82
C ASN A 680 -19.13 -6.91 -6.11
N SER A 681 -19.07 -8.04 -6.81
CA SER A 681 -18.59 -9.31 -6.24
C SER A 681 -17.17 -9.23 -5.69
N LYS A 682 -16.29 -8.43 -6.30
CA LYS A 682 -14.91 -8.25 -5.85
C LYS A 682 -14.84 -7.54 -4.51
N CYS A 683 -15.59 -6.45 -4.34
CA CYS A 683 -15.65 -5.73 -3.07
C CYS A 683 -16.34 -6.58 -2.00
N THR A 684 -17.45 -7.27 -2.31
CA THR A 684 -18.08 -8.18 -1.34
C THR A 684 -17.10 -9.23 -0.82
N VAL A 685 -16.34 -9.86 -1.72
CA VAL A 685 -15.32 -10.85 -1.33
C VAL A 685 -14.24 -10.21 -0.47
N GLY A 686 -13.69 -9.06 -0.90
CA GLY A 686 -12.64 -8.37 -0.15
C GLY A 686 -13.09 -7.91 1.24
N VAL A 687 -14.27 -7.30 1.37
CA VAL A 687 -14.83 -6.88 2.67
C VAL A 687 -15.06 -8.10 3.56
N THR A 688 -15.60 -9.19 3.01
CA THR A 688 -15.81 -10.43 3.78
C THR A 688 -14.49 -11.04 4.23
N HIS A 689 -13.49 -11.07 3.36
CA HIS A 689 -12.17 -11.58 3.69
C HIS A 689 -11.53 -10.78 4.83
N PHE A 690 -11.63 -9.44 4.78
CA PHE A 690 -11.15 -8.60 5.87
C PHE A 690 -11.90 -8.85 7.19
N GLN A 691 -13.24 -8.99 7.16
CA GLN A 691 -14.03 -9.37 8.35
C GLN A 691 -13.55 -10.72 8.93
N LEU A 692 -13.18 -11.69 8.09
CA LEU A 692 -12.65 -12.98 8.55
C LEU A 692 -11.27 -12.84 9.22
N ILE A 693 -10.37 -12.01 8.65
CA ILE A 693 -9.06 -11.73 9.25
C ILE A 693 -9.25 -11.08 10.62
N GLN A 694 -10.17 -10.12 10.74
CA GLN A 694 -10.44 -9.41 12.01
C GLN A 694 -10.82 -10.35 13.16
N MET A 695 -11.35 -11.55 12.87
CA MET A 695 -11.69 -12.51 13.90
C MET A 695 -10.48 -13.11 14.63
N LYS A 696 -9.33 -13.17 13.95
CA LYS A 696 -8.12 -13.84 14.45
C LYS A 696 -7.48 -13.09 15.63
N ASP A 697 -7.62 -11.77 15.68
CA ASP A 697 -7.14 -10.94 16.80
C ASP A 697 -8.03 -9.71 16.97
N PHE A 698 -8.50 -9.42 18.18
CA PHE A 698 -9.37 -8.27 18.46
C PHE A 698 -8.72 -6.93 18.10
N ARG A 699 -7.38 -6.85 18.06
CA ARG A 699 -6.63 -5.66 17.66
C ARG A 699 -6.82 -5.29 16.19
N PHE A 700 -7.17 -6.27 15.35
CA PHE A 700 -7.41 -6.05 13.93
C PHE A 700 -8.74 -5.36 13.64
N SER A 701 -9.61 -5.15 14.65
CA SER A 701 -10.71 -4.20 14.55
C SER A 701 -10.35 -2.95 15.35
N TYR A 702 -9.92 -1.90 14.64
CA TYR A 702 -9.46 -0.66 15.27
C TYR A 702 -10.54 -0.04 16.18
N LYS A 703 -11.78 0.08 15.70
CA LYS A 703 -12.92 0.61 16.48
C LYS A 703 -13.18 -0.22 17.74
N PHE A 704 -13.19 -1.54 17.61
CA PHE A 704 -13.39 -2.45 18.75
C PHE A 704 -12.26 -2.34 19.77
N LYS A 705 -11.00 -2.39 19.32
CA LYS A 705 -9.83 -2.17 20.18
C LYS A 705 -9.93 -0.83 20.92
N MET A 706 -10.19 0.26 20.21
CA MET A 706 -10.25 1.60 20.81
C MET A 706 -11.42 1.78 21.78
N ALA A 707 -12.50 1.00 21.64
CA ALA A 707 -13.64 1.00 22.54
C ALA A 707 -13.47 0.06 23.75
N CYS A 708 -12.86 -1.11 23.56
CA CYS A 708 -12.92 -2.22 24.50
C CYS A 708 -11.57 -2.63 25.11
N LYS A 709 -10.42 -2.13 24.65
CA LYS A 709 -9.08 -2.59 25.09
C LYS A 709 -8.91 -2.64 26.62
N GLU A 710 -9.37 -1.61 27.34
CA GLU A 710 -9.27 -1.56 28.81
C GLU A 710 -10.13 -2.63 29.49
N ASP A 711 -11.36 -2.82 29.00
CA ASP A 711 -12.28 -3.84 29.50
C ASP A 711 -11.75 -5.26 29.21
N VAL A 712 -11.16 -5.49 28.04
CA VAL A 712 -10.54 -6.78 27.67
C VAL A 712 -9.39 -7.14 28.60
N LEU A 713 -8.47 -6.20 28.84
CA LEU A 713 -7.33 -6.42 29.72
C LEU A 713 -7.75 -6.71 31.17
N LYS A 714 -8.91 -6.18 31.61
CA LYS A 714 -9.44 -6.36 32.96
C LYS A 714 -10.28 -7.62 33.13
N LEU A 715 -11.13 -7.95 32.16
CA LEU A 715 -12.18 -8.96 32.28
C LEU A 715 -11.89 -10.27 31.52
N CYS A 716 -11.07 -10.21 30.46
CA CYS A 716 -10.81 -11.32 29.55
C CYS A 716 -9.29 -11.59 29.41
N PRO A 717 -8.59 -11.97 30.49
CA PRO A 717 -7.14 -12.16 30.45
C PRO A 717 -6.74 -13.34 29.55
N ASN A 718 -5.64 -13.17 28.81
CA ASN A 718 -5.05 -14.17 27.91
C ASN A 718 -5.88 -14.55 26.67
N ILE A 719 -6.93 -13.80 26.34
CA ILE A 719 -7.73 -14.01 25.13
C ILE A 719 -7.30 -13.01 24.05
N LYS A 720 -6.94 -13.50 22.86
CA LYS A 720 -6.55 -12.66 21.71
C LYS A 720 -7.58 -12.66 20.58
N LYS A 721 -8.21 -13.80 20.30
CA LYS A 721 -9.20 -13.93 19.21
C LYS A 721 -10.38 -13.01 19.46
N LYS A 722 -10.80 -12.25 18.45
CA LYS A 722 -11.89 -11.28 18.56
C LYS A 722 -13.19 -11.97 18.99
N VAL A 723 -13.51 -13.12 18.39
CA VAL A 723 -14.70 -13.93 18.69
C VAL A 723 -14.77 -14.30 20.18
N ASP A 724 -13.67 -14.82 20.73
CA ASP A 724 -13.60 -15.23 22.14
C ASP A 724 -13.72 -14.03 23.09
N VAL A 725 -13.16 -12.88 22.70
CA VAL A 725 -13.30 -11.62 23.44
C VAL A 725 -14.75 -11.14 23.44
N VAL A 726 -15.43 -11.18 22.28
CA VAL A 726 -16.85 -10.81 22.15
C VAL A 726 -17.70 -11.71 23.06
N ILE A 727 -17.50 -13.03 23.01
CA ILE A 727 -18.22 -14.00 23.87
C ILE A 727 -17.96 -13.74 25.36
N CYS A 728 -16.72 -13.44 25.75
CA CYS A 728 -16.35 -13.14 27.13
C CYS A 728 -17.06 -11.88 27.65
N LEU A 729 -17.01 -10.79 26.89
CA LEU A 729 -17.63 -9.52 27.26
C LEU A 729 -19.17 -9.60 27.22
N SER A 730 -19.75 -10.25 26.22
CA SER A 730 -21.21 -10.39 26.10
C SER A 730 -21.79 -11.28 27.19
N THR A 731 -21.10 -12.37 27.55
CA THR A 731 -21.48 -13.21 28.68
C THR A 731 -21.46 -12.41 29.99
N THR A 732 -20.50 -11.50 30.15
CA THR A 732 -20.43 -10.61 31.31
C THR A 732 -21.63 -9.66 31.36
N VAL A 733 -21.96 -9.01 30.25
CA VAL A 733 -23.14 -8.12 30.13
C VAL A 733 -24.44 -8.88 30.37
N ARG A 734 -24.59 -10.08 29.79
CA ARG A 734 -25.76 -10.94 29.97
C ARG A 734 -25.95 -11.30 31.44
N ASN A 735 -24.89 -11.75 32.11
CA ASN A 735 -24.98 -12.16 33.51
C ASN A 735 -25.33 -10.98 34.43
N ASP A 736 -24.73 -9.80 34.20
CA ASP A 736 -25.05 -8.58 34.94
C ASP A 736 -26.52 -8.16 34.72
N THR A 737 -27.04 -8.35 33.50
CA THR A 737 -28.44 -8.07 33.15
C THR A 737 -29.41 -9.05 33.81
N LEU A 738 -29.11 -10.35 33.80
CA LEU A 738 -29.95 -11.37 34.42
C LEU A 738 -29.98 -11.30 35.95
N GLN A 739 -28.95 -10.71 36.56
CA GLN A 739 -28.84 -10.50 38.01
C GLN A 739 -29.36 -9.13 38.47
N ASP A 740 -29.96 -8.34 37.57
CA ASP A 740 -30.45 -6.98 37.85
C ASP A 740 -29.38 -6.08 38.52
N VAL A 741 -28.11 -6.21 38.11
CA VAL A 741 -27.01 -5.43 38.67
C VAL A 741 -27.15 -3.96 38.23
N LYS A 742 -27.11 -3.03 39.19
CA LYS A 742 -27.29 -1.58 38.94
C LYS A 742 -26.25 -0.97 38.01
N GLU A 743 -24.99 -1.42 38.10
CA GLU A 743 -23.89 -0.97 37.26
C GLU A 743 -23.22 -2.15 36.57
N GLN A 744 -23.26 -2.13 35.24
CA GLN A 744 -22.67 -3.13 34.36
C GLN A 744 -21.15 -3.02 34.37
N ARG A 745 -20.44 -4.16 34.46
CA ARG A 745 -18.97 -4.19 34.57
C ARG A 745 -18.22 -3.75 33.33
N VAL A 746 -18.80 -3.96 32.14
CA VAL A 746 -18.24 -3.54 30.84
C VAL A 746 -18.60 -2.07 30.59
N SER A 747 -17.65 -1.24 30.14
CA SER A 747 -17.89 0.20 29.94
C SER A 747 -18.99 0.50 28.90
N LEU A 748 -19.67 1.65 29.01
CA LEU A 748 -20.72 2.04 28.05
C LEU A 748 -20.19 2.14 26.60
N LYS A 749 -18.96 2.64 26.44
CA LYS A 749 -18.30 2.75 25.12
C LYS A 749 -18.08 1.36 24.52
N CYS A 750 -17.52 0.44 25.31
CA CYS A 750 -17.32 -0.93 24.86
C CYS A 750 -18.64 -1.65 24.60
N ARG A 751 -19.66 -1.52 25.47
CA ARG A 751 -20.97 -2.16 25.25
C ARG A 751 -21.62 -1.74 23.93
N LYS A 752 -21.51 -0.47 23.54
CA LYS A 752 -22.02 0.01 22.24
C LYS A 752 -21.30 -0.63 21.06
N GLN A 753 -19.97 -0.70 21.10
CA GLN A 753 -19.21 -1.32 20.01
C GLN A 753 -19.35 -2.85 20.00
N LEU A 754 -19.37 -3.48 21.17
CA LEU A 754 -19.62 -4.92 21.33
C LEU A 754 -20.93 -5.33 20.65
N ARG A 755 -21.95 -4.49 20.75
CA ARG A 755 -23.23 -4.71 20.09
C ARG A 755 -23.14 -4.75 18.57
N VAL A 756 -22.35 -3.86 17.99
CA VAL A 756 -22.07 -3.82 16.54
C VAL A 756 -21.39 -5.12 16.13
N GLU A 757 -20.37 -5.55 16.89
CA GLU A 757 -19.63 -6.77 16.61
C GLU A 757 -20.48 -8.04 16.72
N GLU A 758 -21.35 -8.16 17.73
CA GLU A 758 -22.28 -9.30 17.85
C GLU A 758 -23.25 -9.38 16.66
N LEU A 759 -23.78 -8.22 16.22
CA LEU A 759 -24.68 -8.16 15.07
C LEU A 759 -23.94 -8.50 13.76
N GLU A 760 -22.72 -8.01 13.57
CA GLU A 760 -21.91 -8.35 12.39
C GLU A 760 -21.57 -9.84 12.34
N MET A 761 -21.23 -10.45 13.49
CA MET A 761 -20.99 -11.90 13.55
C MET A 761 -22.23 -12.72 13.17
N SER A 762 -23.43 -12.22 13.46
CA SER A 762 -24.70 -12.86 13.07
C SER A 762 -25.09 -12.66 11.59
N GLU A 763 -24.29 -11.96 10.78
CA GLU A 763 -24.51 -11.78 9.34
C GLU A 763 -24.11 -13.01 8.52
N ASP A 764 -23.02 -13.69 8.88
CA ASP A 764 -22.50 -14.83 8.13
C ASP A 764 -22.01 -15.89 9.11
N ILE A 765 -22.44 -17.14 8.91
CA ILE A 765 -22.05 -18.27 9.77
C ILE A 765 -20.53 -18.44 9.84
N ARG A 766 -19.79 -18.03 8.79
CA ARG A 766 -18.33 -18.08 8.77
C ARG A 766 -17.69 -17.14 9.78
N LEU A 767 -18.43 -16.13 10.25
CA LEU A 767 -18.00 -15.22 11.31
C LEU A 767 -18.20 -15.82 12.73
N GLU A 768 -18.81 -17.00 12.82
CA GLU A 768 -18.98 -17.78 14.04
C GLU A 768 -18.33 -19.17 13.87
N PRO A 769 -16.98 -19.25 13.99
CA PRO A 769 -16.22 -20.46 13.64
C PRO A 769 -16.65 -21.71 14.41
N GLU A 770 -17.01 -21.59 15.70
CA GLU A 770 -17.52 -22.73 16.48
C GLU A 770 -18.84 -23.30 15.94
N LEU A 771 -19.72 -22.45 15.40
CA LEU A 771 -20.97 -22.90 14.78
C LEU A 771 -20.69 -23.47 13.39
N TYR A 772 -19.89 -22.77 12.59
CA TYR A 772 -19.54 -23.19 11.23
C TYR A 772 -18.88 -24.56 11.20
N ASP A 773 -17.87 -24.80 12.03
CA ASP A 773 -17.11 -26.05 12.02
C ASP A 773 -17.97 -27.25 12.42
N VAL A 774 -18.83 -27.08 13.44
CA VAL A 774 -19.75 -28.13 13.88
C VAL A 774 -20.84 -28.41 12.83
N CYS A 775 -21.33 -27.37 12.14
CA CYS A 775 -22.39 -27.49 11.15
C CYS A 775 -21.90 -27.73 9.71
N LYS A 776 -20.58 -27.77 9.46
CA LYS A 776 -19.98 -27.84 8.12
C LYS A 776 -20.52 -28.98 7.25
N THR A 777 -20.66 -30.17 7.83
CA THR A 777 -21.19 -31.36 7.14
C THR A 777 -22.67 -31.20 6.79
N ASP A 778 -23.46 -30.60 7.70
CA ASP A 778 -24.88 -30.37 7.47
C ASP A 778 -25.12 -29.26 6.45
N ILE A 779 -24.27 -28.21 6.43
CA ILE A 779 -24.30 -27.16 5.40
C ILE A 779 -24.13 -27.78 4.01
N GLY A 780 -23.10 -28.62 3.82
CA GLY A 780 -22.85 -29.26 2.52
C GLY A 780 -23.97 -30.21 2.08
N ARG A 781 -24.65 -30.87 3.02
CA ARG A 781 -25.72 -31.84 2.72
C ARG A 781 -27.10 -31.21 2.54
N LEU A 782 -27.43 -30.19 3.33
CA LEU A 782 -28.79 -29.63 3.44
C LEU A 782 -28.95 -28.23 2.86
N CYS A 783 -27.87 -27.45 2.79
CA CYS A 783 -27.87 -26.03 2.43
C CYS A 783 -26.86 -25.67 1.33
N SER A 784 -26.48 -26.63 0.48
CA SER A 784 -25.48 -26.45 -0.59
C SER A 784 -25.81 -25.35 -1.61
N ASN A 785 -27.10 -25.08 -1.83
CA ASN A 785 -27.58 -24.06 -2.79
C ASN A 785 -27.80 -22.67 -2.15
N VAL A 786 -27.43 -22.49 -0.88
CA VAL A 786 -27.64 -21.24 -0.14
C VAL A 786 -26.37 -20.39 -0.18
N VAL A 787 -26.52 -19.09 -0.48
CA VAL A 787 -25.40 -18.15 -0.53
C VAL A 787 -24.99 -17.76 0.90
N PHE A 788 -23.69 -17.56 1.12
CA PHE A 788 -23.17 -17.04 2.38
C PHE A 788 -23.50 -15.54 2.55
N GLY A 789 -23.57 -15.11 3.81
CA GLY A 789 -23.97 -13.75 4.20
C GLY A 789 -25.48 -13.55 4.29
N ASN A 790 -25.89 -12.34 4.69
CA ASN A 790 -27.29 -11.97 4.92
C ASN A 790 -28.07 -12.90 5.86
N ALA A 791 -27.37 -13.60 6.74
CA ALA A 791 -27.84 -14.66 7.63
C ALA A 791 -28.55 -15.84 6.91
N GLN A 792 -28.45 -15.96 5.58
CA GLN A 792 -29.23 -16.94 4.81
C GLN A 792 -28.86 -18.38 5.16
N MET A 793 -27.56 -18.66 5.35
CA MET A 793 -27.09 -19.99 5.74
C MET A 793 -27.61 -20.39 7.13
N MET A 794 -27.59 -19.46 8.09
CA MET A 794 -28.15 -19.69 9.43
C MET A 794 -29.66 -19.91 9.38
N GLU A 795 -30.39 -19.15 8.56
CA GLU A 795 -31.82 -19.38 8.35
C GLU A 795 -32.13 -20.75 7.74
N CYS A 796 -31.31 -21.22 6.79
CA CYS A 796 -31.46 -22.56 6.22
C CYS A 796 -31.28 -23.65 7.29
N LEU A 797 -30.26 -23.53 8.15
CA LEU A 797 -30.04 -24.48 9.24
C LEU A 797 -31.21 -24.47 10.24
N LYS A 798 -31.71 -23.28 10.61
CA LYS A 798 -32.88 -23.12 11.48
C LYS A 798 -34.14 -23.79 10.88
N GLU A 799 -34.34 -23.69 9.57
CA GLU A 799 -35.48 -24.32 8.87
C GLU A 799 -35.33 -25.85 8.78
N ARG A 800 -34.10 -26.36 8.65
CA ARG A 800 -33.80 -27.79 8.49
C ARG A 800 -33.49 -28.50 9.80
N LYS A 801 -33.82 -27.91 10.95
CA LYS A 801 -33.39 -28.36 12.29
C LYS A 801 -33.59 -29.87 12.56
N LYS A 802 -34.72 -30.45 12.16
CA LYS A 802 -35.02 -31.89 12.35
C LYS A 802 -34.05 -32.84 11.62
N GLN A 803 -33.35 -32.35 10.60
CA GLN A 803 -32.44 -33.13 9.77
C GLN A 803 -30.96 -32.89 10.13
N LEU A 804 -30.67 -31.97 11.05
CA LEU A 804 -29.31 -31.65 11.47
C LEU A 804 -28.69 -32.78 12.29
N SER A 805 -27.36 -32.87 12.27
CA SER A 805 -26.62 -33.67 13.24
C SER A 805 -26.86 -33.15 14.66
N GLN A 806 -26.76 -34.04 15.66
CA GLN A 806 -27.01 -33.69 17.06
C GLN A 806 -26.18 -32.49 17.55
N GLN A 807 -24.90 -32.44 17.18
CA GLN A 807 -24.01 -31.35 17.59
C GLN A 807 -24.35 -30.02 16.91
N CYS A 808 -24.65 -30.03 15.60
CA CYS A 808 -25.06 -28.82 14.89
C CYS A 808 -26.41 -28.31 15.41
N HIS A 809 -27.37 -29.23 15.62
CA HIS A 809 -28.67 -28.91 16.19
C HIS A 809 -28.55 -28.20 17.54
N GLN A 810 -27.69 -28.70 18.44
CA GLN A 810 -27.43 -28.07 19.75
C GLN A 810 -26.89 -26.64 19.63
N ARG A 811 -25.95 -26.40 18.71
CA ARG A 811 -25.37 -25.07 18.51
C ARG A 811 -26.36 -24.10 17.88
N VAL A 812 -27.14 -24.55 16.89
CA VAL A 812 -28.22 -23.75 16.28
C VAL A 812 -29.30 -23.42 17.32
N PHE A 813 -29.66 -24.35 18.20
CA PHE A 813 -30.63 -24.10 19.27
C PHE A 813 -30.13 -23.02 20.25
N LYS A 814 -28.84 -23.05 20.64
CA LYS A 814 -28.24 -22.00 21.49
C LYS A 814 -28.21 -20.64 20.81
N LEU A 815 -27.91 -20.59 19.51
CA LEU A 815 -28.00 -19.37 18.71
C LEU A 815 -29.43 -18.79 18.77
N GLN A 816 -30.44 -19.63 18.56
CA GLN A 816 -31.85 -19.23 18.66
C GLN A 816 -32.24 -18.76 20.07
N GLU A 817 -31.74 -19.41 21.13
CA GLU A 817 -31.97 -18.96 22.51
C GLU A 817 -31.41 -17.54 22.73
N GLY A 818 -30.22 -17.26 22.19
CA GLY A 818 -29.60 -15.92 22.20
C GLY A 818 -30.45 -14.87 21.47
N GLU A 819 -30.86 -15.16 20.23
CA GLU A 819 -31.70 -14.26 19.42
C GLU A 819 -33.08 -13.99 20.06
N MET A 820 -33.66 -14.98 20.76
CA MET A 820 -34.96 -14.81 21.43
C MET A 820 -34.85 -13.97 22.70
N LEU A 821 -33.74 -14.09 23.42
CA LEU A 821 -33.44 -13.23 24.57
C LEU A 821 -33.20 -11.79 24.12
N ASP A 822 -32.49 -11.63 23.01
CA ASP A 822 -32.14 -10.33 22.48
C ASP A 822 -32.35 -10.23 20.95
N PRO A 823 -33.52 -9.75 20.53
CA PRO A 823 -33.89 -9.73 19.12
C PRO A 823 -33.08 -8.81 18.21
N GLU A 824 -32.32 -7.86 18.76
CA GLU A 824 -31.46 -7.04 17.90
C GLU A 824 -30.18 -7.75 17.48
N LEU A 825 -29.91 -8.96 18.00
CA LEU A 825 -28.89 -9.87 17.49
C LEU A 825 -29.35 -10.70 16.30
N ASP A 826 -30.65 -10.72 15.99
CA ASP A 826 -31.15 -11.43 14.82
C ASP A 826 -30.96 -10.56 13.57
N TYR A 827 -29.83 -10.74 12.89
CA TYR A 827 -29.48 -9.99 11.68
C TYR A 827 -30.61 -9.98 10.64
N GLN A 828 -31.25 -11.13 10.41
CA GLN A 828 -32.31 -11.25 9.41
C GLN A 828 -33.54 -10.42 9.79
N LEU A 829 -33.93 -10.45 11.06
CA LEU A 829 -35.02 -9.63 11.58
C LEU A 829 -34.67 -8.14 11.50
N MET A 830 -33.49 -7.74 11.96
CA MET A 830 -33.02 -6.36 11.94
C MET A 830 -32.96 -5.79 10.53
N ARG A 831 -32.52 -6.60 9.56
CA ARG A 831 -32.45 -6.21 8.15
C ARG A 831 -33.83 -6.09 7.51
N VAL A 832 -34.67 -7.12 7.62
CA VAL A 832 -35.99 -7.14 6.96
C VAL A 832 -36.94 -6.10 7.55
N CYS A 833 -36.86 -5.87 8.87
CA CYS A 833 -37.70 -4.91 9.56
C CYS A 833 -37.03 -3.54 9.79
N LYS A 834 -35.87 -3.25 9.18
CA LYS A 834 -35.03 -2.05 9.44
C LYS A 834 -35.82 -0.73 9.46
N GLN A 835 -36.77 -0.55 8.53
CA GLN A 835 -37.57 0.68 8.43
C GLN A 835 -38.62 0.82 9.54
N MET A 836 -39.01 -0.30 10.16
CA MET A 836 -40.04 -0.38 11.19
C MET A 836 -39.44 -0.43 12.61
N ILE A 837 -38.18 -0.88 12.77
CA ILE A 837 -37.45 -0.98 14.04
C ILE A 837 -36.87 0.38 14.48
N LYS A 838 -37.64 1.47 14.39
CA LYS A 838 -37.34 2.68 15.16
C LYS A 838 -37.74 2.54 16.62
N ASN A 839 -38.61 1.57 16.94
CA ASN A 839 -39.05 1.21 18.30
C ASN A 839 -39.06 -0.32 18.50
N MET A 840 -38.60 -0.75 19.68
CA MET A 840 -38.45 -2.11 20.25
C MET A 840 -39.34 -3.24 19.66
N LEU A 841 -38.81 -4.47 19.51
CA LEU A 841 -39.52 -5.66 18.96
C LEU A 841 -40.94 -5.88 19.53
N GLN A 842 -41.14 -5.59 20.81
CA GLN A 842 -42.45 -5.73 21.45
C GLN A 842 -43.52 -4.86 20.78
N CYS A 843 -43.14 -3.67 20.29
CA CYS A 843 -43.99 -2.77 19.52
C CYS A 843 -44.33 -3.37 18.14
N LEU A 844 -43.38 -4.04 17.49
CA LEU A 844 -43.61 -4.71 16.20
C LEU A 844 -44.60 -5.88 16.34
N LYS A 845 -44.52 -6.64 17.43
CA LYS A 845 -45.50 -7.70 17.75
C LYS A 845 -46.91 -7.13 17.91
N GLN A 846 -47.05 -6.05 18.68
CA GLN A 846 -48.35 -5.39 18.90
C GLN A 846 -48.95 -4.79 17.62
N ASN A 847 -48.11 -4.29 16.72
CA ASN A 847 -48.54 -3.66 15.47
C ASN A 847 -48.49 -4.59 14.25
N LYS A 848 -48.26 -5.91 14.43
CA LYS A 848 -48.07 -6.89 13.33
C LYS A 848 -49.18 -6.90 12.28
N ASN A 849 -50.40 -6.58 12.70
CA ASN A 849 -51.60 -6.58 11.86
C ASN A 849 -52.05 -5.19 11.41
N SER A 850 -51.21 -4.16 11.59
CA SER A 850 -51.44 -2.83 11.01
C SER A 850 -51.32 -2.87 9.49
N GLU A 851 -52.15 -2.09 8.78
CA GLU A 851 -52.07 -1.94 7.31
C GLU A 851 -50.73 -1.34 6.85
N LEU A 852 -50.05 -0.59 7.73
CA LEU A 852 -48.74 0.01 7.45
C LEU A 852 -47.57 -0.97 7.65
N MET A 853 -47.83 -2.20 8.09
CA MET A 853 -46.79 -3.20 8.32
C MET A 853 -46.29 -3.79 7.00
N ASP A 854 -44.96 -3.74 6.78
CA ASP A 854 -44.34 -4.36 5.60
C ASP A 854 -44.63 -5.89 5.57
N PRO A 855 -45.14 -6.44 4.46
CA PRO A 855 -45.48 -7.87 4.38
C PRO A 855 -44.32 -8.82 4.67
N LYS A 856 -43.09 -8.48 4.28
CA LYS A 856 -41.90 -9.29 4.55
C LYS A 856 -41.53 -9.23 6.03
N CYS A 857 -41.62 -8.05 6.65
CA CYS A 857 -41.43 -7.91 8.10
C CYS A 857 -42.50 -8.70 8.88
N LYS A 858 -43.77 -8.63 8.47
CA LYS A 858 -44.87 -9.42 9.05
C LYS A 858 -44.62 -10.93 8.98
N GLN A 859 -44.12 -11.42 7.85
CA GLN A 859 -43.73 -12.82 7.68
C GLN A 859 -42.58 -13.20 8.60
N MET A 860 -41.54 -12.37 8.70
CA MET A 860 -40.39 -12.62 9.58
C MET A 860 -40.79 -12.65 11.06
N ILE A 861 -41.60 -11.69 11.53
CA ILE A 861 -42.12 -11.68 12.91
C ILE A 861 -42.91 -12.96 13.17
N THR A 862 -43.76 -13.38 12.24
CA THR A 862 -44.56 -14.59 12.39
C THR A 862 -43.67 -15.84 12.44
N LYS A 863 -42.63 -15.93 11.60
CA LYS A 863 -41.64 -17.01 11.65
C LYS A 863 -40.97 -17.10 13.02
N ARG A 864 -40.58 -15.97 13.61
CA ARG A 864 -39.99 -15.93 14.96
C ARG A 864 -40.97 -16.30 16.06
N GLN A 865 -42.25 -15.90 15.96
CA GLN A 865 -43.29 -16.33 16.91
C GLN A 865 -43.53 -17.84 16.85
N ILE A 866 -43.51 -18.44 15.65
CA ILE A 866 -43.60 -19.91 15.51
C ILE A 866 -42.43 -20.56 16.25
N THR A 867 -41.20 -20.13 15.98
CA THR A 867 -39.99 -20.65 16.66
C THR A 867 -40.08 -20.50 18.18
N GLN A 868 -40.51 -19.32 18.67
CA GLN A 868 -40.68 -19.04 20.09
C GLN A 868 -41.61 -20.04 20.79
N ASN A 869 -42.66 -20.52 20.12
CA ASN A 869 -43.60 -21.48 20.69
C ASN A 869 -43.14 -22.94 20.59
N THR A 870 -42.10 -23.26 19.80
CA THR A 870 -41.59 -24.64 19.69
C THR A 870 -40.88 -25.15 20.94
N ASP A 871 -40.38 -24.27 21.81
CA ASP A 871 -39.76 -24.67 23.08
C ASP A 871 -39.89 -23.54 24.11
N TYR A 872 -40.22 -23.89 25.36
CA TYR A 872 -40.39 -22.90 26.43
C TYR A 872 -39.10 -22.11 26.72
N ARG A 873 -37.92 -22.67 26.40
CA ARG A 873 -36.62 -21.99 26.55
C ARG A 873 -36.41 -20.88 25.54
N LEU A 874 -37.03 -21.00 24.36
CA LEU A 874 -37.04 -19.98 23.31
C LEU A 874 -38.06 -18.87 23.58
N ASN A 875 -38.86 -18.98 24.65
CA ASN A 875 -39.83 -17.96 25.06
C ASN A 875 -39.44 -17.36 26.42
N PRO A 876 -38.62 -16.30 26.44
CA PRO A 876 -38.09 -15.74 27.69
C PRO A 876 -39.18 -15.17 28.62
N ILE A 877 -40.26 -14.62 28.04
CA ILE A 877 -41.41 -14.09 28.80
C ILE A 877 -42.13 -15.24 29.50
N LEU A 878 -42.44 -16.33 28.78
CA LEU A 878 -43.07 -17.52 29.34
C LEU A 878 -42.18 -18.18 30.40
N ARG A 879 -40.89 -18.35 30.12
CA ARG A 879 -39.92 -18.96 31.05
C ARG A 879 -39.83 -18.17 32.36
N LYS A 880 -39.91 -16.83 32.30
CA LYS A 880 -39.93 -15.97 33.49
C LYS A 880 -41.24 -16.08 34.25
N ALA A 881 -42.38 -15.98 33.58
CA ALA A 881 -43.71 -15.99 34.20
C ALA A 881 -44.09 -17.37 34.78
N CYS A 882 -43.78 -18.46 34.07
CA CYS A 882 -44.10 -19.82 34.46
C CYS A 882 -42.96 -20.56 35.19
N LYS A 883 -41.98 -19.82 35.73
CA LYS A 883 -40.78 -20.37 36.38
C LYS A 883 -41.09 -21.40 37.47
N ALA A 884 -42.15 -21.19 38.26
CA ALA A 884 -42.57 -22.10 39.32
C ALA A 884 -43.49 -23.23 38.83
N ASP A 885 -44.29 -22.99 37.78
CA ASP A 885 -45.32 -23.93 37.31
C ASP A 885 -44.76 -25.02 36.40
N ILE A 886 -43.75 -24.70 35.58
CA ILE A 886 -43.10 -25.66 34.67
C ILE A 886 -42.57 -26.89 35.43
N PRO A 887 -41.68 -26.76 36.46
CA PRO A 887 -41.20 -27.92 37.20
C PRO A 887 -42.29 -28.55 38.08
N LYS A 888 -43.33 -27.82 38.45
CA LYS A 888 -44.42 -28.35 39.29
C LYS A 888 -45.35 -29.28 38.50
N PHE A 889 -45.70 -28.92 37.27
CA PHE A 889 -46.73 -29.62 36.50
C PHE A 889 -46.20 -30.42 35.31
N CYS A 890 -45.09 -29.99 34.71
CA CYS A 890 -44.56 -30.57 33.48
C CYS A 890 -43.26 -31.37 33.70
N GLN A 891 -42.89 -31.65 34.96
CA GLN A 891 -41.72 -32.46 35.31
C GLN A 891 -41.60 -33.81 34.57
N PRO A 892 -42.69 -34.59 34.32
CA PRO A 892 -42.58 -35.85 33.60
C PRO A 892 -42.08 -35.69 32.16
N ILE A 893 -42.33 -34.53 31.55
CA ILE A 893 -41.83 -34.19 30.20
C ILE A 893 -40.35 -33.82 30.29
N LEU A 894 -39.98 -32.99 31.28
CA LEU A 894 -38.60 -32.58 31.52
C LEU A 894 -37.68 -33.77 31.82
N ASN A 895 -38.16 -34.75 32.59
CA ASN A 895 -37.37 -35.94 32.94
C ASN A 895 -37.18 -36.92 31.77
N LYS A 896 -38.04 -36.86 30.74
CA LYS A 896 -37.94 -37.71 29.54
C LYS A 896 -37.00 -37.13 28.49
N ALA A 897 -36.74 -35.84 28.57
CA ALA A 897 -35.88 -35.13 27.64
C ALA A 897 -34.45 -35.08 28.17
N SER A 898 -33.47 -35.23 27.26
CA SER A 898 -32.12 -34.74 27.57
C SER A 898 -32.15 -33.21 27.54
N ASP A 899 -31.29 -32.55 28.32
CA ASP A 899 -31.19 -31.08 28.37
C ASP A 899 -31.01 -30.45 26.97
N ASP A 900 -30.53 -31.21 26.00
CA ASP A 900 -30.21 -30.75 24.64
C ASP A 900 -31.26 -31.13 23.58
N SER A 901 -32.34 -31.82 23.96
CA SER A 901 -33.44 -32.17 23.04
C SER A 901 -34.51 -31.08 23.01
N GLU A 902 -34.95 -30.68 21.81
CA GLU A 902 -36.11 -29.78 21.68
C GLU A 902 -37.37 -30.48 22.17
N LEU A 903 -38.20 -29.76 22.93
CA LEU A 903 -39.42 -30.32 23.50
C LEU A 903 -40.64 -30.20 22.58
N GLU A 904 -40.45 -29.67 21.36
CA GLU A 904 -41.47 -29.54 20.30
C GLU A 904 -42.82 -28.94 20.77
N GLY A 905 -42.81 -28.06 21.76
CA GLY A 905 -44.01 -27.42 22.32
C GLY A 905 -44.73 -28.26 23.38
N GLN A 906 -44.23 -29.43 23.78
CA GLN A 906 -44.86 -30.31 24.79
C GLN A 906 -45.04 -29.63 26.15
N VAL A 907 -44.09 -28.79 26.58
CA VAL A 907 -44.21 -28.03 27.84
C VAL A 907 -45.33 -27.00 27.74
N ILE A 908 -45.44 -26.31 26.59
CA ILE A 908 -46.52 -25.35 26.37
C ILE A 908 -47.87 -26.10 26.33
N GLY A 909 -47.98 -27.22 25.62
CA GLY A 909 -49.17 -28.07 25.63
C GLY A 909 -49.56 -28.55 27.03
N CYS A 910 -48.58 -28.97 27.85
CA CYS A 910 -48.81 -29.31 29.26
C CYS A 910 -49.38 -28.13 30.05
N LEU A 911 -48.82 -26.92 29.89
CA LEU A 911 -49.33 -25.71 30.55
C LEU A 911 -50.74 -25.35 30.05
N LYS A 912 -51.04 -25.48 28.75
CA LYS A 912 -52.40 -25.29 28.19
C LYS A 912 -53.43 -26.23 28.83
N LEU A 913 -53.09 -27.50 29.00
CA LEU A 913 -53.96 -28.45 29.70
C LEU A 913 -54.20 -28.05 31.17
N LYS A 914 -53.19 -27.54 31.86
CA LYS A 914 -53.33 -27.05 33.25
C LYS A 914 -54.04 -25.71 33.37
N TYR A 915 -53.98 -24.88 32.34
CA TYR A 915 -54.81 -23.69 32.20
C TYR A 915 -56.30 -24.09 32.14
N ALA A 916 -56.65 -25.08 31.32
CA ALA A 916 -58.02 -25.58 31.24
C ALA A 916 -58.53 -26.19 32.56
N ASP A 917 -57.62 -26.74 33.38
CA ASP A 917 -57.93 -27.23 34.73
C ASP A 917 -57.92 -26.12 35.82
N GLN A 918 -57.61 -24.86 35.46
CA GLN A 918 -57.47 -23.70 36.36
C GLN A 918 -56.42 -23.88 37.49
N ARG A 919 -55.28 -24.50 37.18
CA ARG A 919 -54.24 -24.87 38.18
C ARG A 919 -52.95 -24.05 38.15
N LEU A 920 -52.81 -23.11 37.22
CA LEU A 920 -51.60 -22.30 37.04
C LEU A 920 -51.54 -21.12 38.03
N SER A 921 -50.34 -20.56 38.23
CA SER A 921 -50.16 -19.29 38.93
C SER A 921 -50.69 -18.11 38.09
N PRO A 922 -51.08 -16.97 38.70
CA PRO A 922 -51.65 -15.84 37.96
C PRO A 922 -50.76 -15.33 36.82
N ASP A 923 -49.46 -15.15 37.07
CA ASP A 923 -48.51 -14.65 36.07
C ASP A 923 -48.38 -15.62 34.89
N CYS A 924 -48.34 -16.94 35.17
CA CYS A 924 -48.30 -17.97 34.13
C CYS A 924 -49.62 -18.11 33.37
N GLU A 925 -50.75 -18.03 34.09
CA GLU A 925 -52.11 -18.07 33.52
C GLU A 925 -52.31 -16.95 32.51
N ASP A 926 -51.87 -15.72 32.83
CA ASP A 926 -51.96 -14.57 31.93
C ASP A 926 -51.11 -14.75 30.66
N GLN A 927 -49.89 -15.29 30.78
CA GLN A 927 -49.05 -15.54 29.60
C GLN A 927 -49.57 -16.70 28.73
N ILE A 928 -50.07 -17.77 29.34
CA ILE A 928 -50.68 -18.89 28.60
C ILE A 928 -51.97 -18.43 27.89
N ARG A 929 -52.76 -17.55 28.51
CA ARG A 929 -53.94 -16.94 27.86
C ARG A 929 -53.55 -16.19 26.58
N VAL A 930 -52.45 -15.42 26.59
CA VAL A 930 -51.93 -14.73 25.40
C VAL A 930 -51.51 -15.74 24.34
N ILE A 931 -50.76 -16.79 24.70
CA ILE A 931 -50.33 -17.82 23.76
C ILE A 931 -51.53 -18.53 23.11
N LEU A 932 -52.55 -18.87 23.91
CA LEU A 932 -53.79 -19.51 23.43
C LEU A 932 -54.55 -18.61 22.45
N GLN A 933 -54.66 -17.31 22.75
CA GLN A 933 -55.28 -16.33 21.85
C GLN A 933 -54.54 -16.21 20.52
N GLU A 934 -53.22 -16.09 20.58
CA GLU A 934 -52.38 -15.98 19.38
C GLU A 934 -52.45 -17.26 18.53
N SER A 935 -52.39 -18.45 19.16
CA SER A 935 -52.53 -19.73 18.44
C SER A 935 -53.90 -19.93 17.83
N ALA A 936 -54.96 -19.47 18.51
CA ALA A 936 -56.32 -19.58 17.99
C ALA A 936 -56.58 -18.70 16.76
N LEU A 937 -55.85 -17.60 16.60
CA LEU A 937 -55.90 -16.74 15.41
C LEU A 937 -55.01 -17.26 14.28
N ASP A 938 -53.84 -17.81 14.59
CA ASP A 938 -52.88 -18.37 13.64
C ASP A 938 -52.43 -19.76 14.10
N TYR A 939 -53.04 -20.81 13.52
CA TYR A 939 -52.81 -22.22 13.85
C TYR A 939 -51.34 -22.66 13.73
N ARG A 940 -50.50 -21.90 13.03
CA ARG A 940 -49.05 -22.16 12.91
C ARG A 940 -48.28 -21.89 14.19
N LEU A 941 -48.84 -21.08 15.09
CA LEU A 941 -48.27 -20.77 16.39
C LEU A 941 -48.52 -21.89 17.43
N ASP A 942 -49.25 -22.94 17.06
CA ASP A 942 -49.39 -24.17 17.85
C ASP A 942 -48.54 -25.31 17.26
N PRO A 943 -47.35 -25.61 17.83
CA PRO A 943 -46.50 -26.67 17.33
C PRO A 943 -47.11 -28.08 17.45
N GLN A 944 -47.89 -28.36 18.49
CA GLN A 944 -48.48 -29.68 18.67
C GLN A 944 -49.56 -29.94 17.61
N LEU A 945 -50.35 -28.90 17.30
CA LEU A 945 -51.31 -28.96 16.20
C LEU A 945 -50.61 -29.14 14.84
N GLN A 946 -49.54 -28.38 14.57
CA GLN A 946 -48.76 -28.53 13.33
C GLN A 946 -48.17 -29.93 13.15
N ILE A 947 -47.66 -30.52 14.24
CA ILE A 947 -47.01 -31.84 14.20
C ILE A 947 -48.06 -32.94 14.01
N HIS A 948 -49.11 -32.94 14.81
CA HIS A 948 -50.06 -34.06 14.84
C HIS A 948 -51.11 -34.00 13.74
N CYS A 949 -51.43 -32.82 13.20
CA CYS A 949 -52.42 -32.60 12.14
C CYS A 949 -51.82 -32.21 10.77
N ALA A 950 -50.54 -32.55 10.53
CA ALA A 950 -49.83 -32.17 9.30
C ALA A 950 -50.49 -32.69 8.01
N GLU A 951 -51.13 -33.86 8.06
CA GLU A 951 -51.80 -34.47 6.90
C GLU A 951 -53.28 -34.03 6.78
N GLU A 952 -53.95 -33.83 7.92
CA GLU A 952 -55.36 -33.43 7.99
C GLU A 952 -55.61 -32.02 7.49
N ILE A 953 -54.74 -31.07 7.84
CA ILE A 953 -54.97 -29.65 7.53
C ILE A 953 -55.04 -29.43 6.00
N PRO A 954 -54.06 -29.89 5.20
CA PRO A 954 -54.15 -29.80 3.74
C PRO A 954 -55.27 -30.67 3.14
N GLY A 955 -55.67 -31.75 3.82
CA GLY A 955 -56.68 -32.68 3.31
C GLY A 955 -58.14 -32.25 3.57
N LEU A 956 -58.41 -31.58 4.68
CA LEU A 956 -59.76 -31.24 5.15
C LEU A 956 -60.04 -29.72 5.17
N CYS A 957 -59.01 -28.90 5.34
CA CYS A 957 -59.11 -27.45 5.58
C CYS A 957 -58.22 -26.65 4.61
N ALA A 958 -58.11 -27.12 3.36
CA ALA A 958 -57.21 -26.54 2.37
C ALA A 958 -57.58 -25.10 2.01
N GLU A 959 -58.88 -24.81 1.84
CA GLU A 959 -59.35 -23.48 1.43
C GLU A 959 -59.05 -22.43 2.51
N GLU A 960 -59.32 -22.77 3.77
CA GLU A 960 -59.06 -21.92 4.93
C GLU A 960 -57.55 -21.76 5.19
N ALA A 961 -56.76 -22.81 4.94
CA ALA A 961 -55.30 -22.75 5.10
C ALA A 961 -54.61 -21.90 4.01
N VAL A 962 -55.14 -21.88 2.78
CA VAL A 962 -54.60 -21.08 1.66
C VAL A 962 -54.85 -19.59 1.86
N ALA A 963 -55.98 -19.21 2.48
CA ALA A 963 -56.30 -17.81 2.73
C ALA A 963 -55.23 -17.11 3.60
N GLN A 964 -54.50 -17.86 4.45
CA GLN A 964 -53.46 -17.35 5.37
C GLN A 964 -53.93 -16.17 6.25
N GLU A 965 -55.24 -16.00 6.40
CA GLU A 965 -55.83 -14.95 7.21
C GLU A 965 -55.76 -15.34 8.69
N GLN A 966 -55.30 -14.43 9.55
CA GLN A 966 -55.24 -14.64 11.00
C GLN A 966 -56.62 -14.49 11.64
N THR A 967 -57.58 -15.28 11.15
CA THR A 967 -59.00 -15.21 11.47
C THR A 967 -59.47 -16.41 12.30
N GLY A 968 -58.59 -17.40 12.53
CA GLY A 968 -58.92 -18.63 13.27
C GLY A 968 -59.77 -19.64 12.49
N GLN A 969 -59.98 -19.44 11.18
CA GLN A 969 -60.85 -20.31 10.37
C GLN A 969 -60.33 -21.74 10.23
N VAL A 970 -59.01 -21.96 10.21
CA VAL A 970 -58.42 -23.30 10.13
C VAL A 970 -58.77 -24.13 11.37
N GLU A 971 -58.66 -23.55 12.56
CA GLU A 971 -59.10 -24.22 13.78
C GLU A 971 -60.60 -24.51 13.76
N GLU A 972 -61.39 -23.58 13.23
CA GLU A 972 -62.84 -23.76 13.11
C GLU A 972 -63.21 -24.91 12.17
N CYS A 973 -62.51 -25.02 11.04
CA CYS A 973 -62.66 -26.13 10.10
C CYS A 973 -62.29 -27.48 10.75
N LEU A 974 -61.20 -27.54 11.52
CA LEU A 974 -60.79 -28.75 12.24
C LEU A 974 -61.83 -29.15 13.30
N LYS A 975 -62.35 -28.20 14.08
CA LYS A 975 -63.43 -28.42 15.06
C LYS A 975 -64.68 -28.97 14.38
N ALA A 976 -65.08 -28.40 13.23
CA ALA A 976 -66.25 -28.85 12.46
C ALA A 976 -66.07 -30.24 11.85
N ASN A 977 -64.85 -30.61 11.44
CA ASN A 977 -64.53 -31.90 10.82
C ASN A 977 -63.96 -32.93 11.81
N LEU A 978 -64.12 -32.74 13.12
CA LEU A 978 -63.59 -33.62 14.18
C LEU A 978 -63.90 -35.12 13.96
N LEU A 979 -65.05 -35.43 13.37
CA LEU A 979 -65.47 -36.81 13.06
C LEU A 979 -64.76 -37.42 11.86
N LYS A 980 -64.26 -36.59 10.94
CA LYS A 980 -63.62 -37.00 9.69
C LYS A 980 -62.09 -37.12 9.81
N ILE A 981 -61.52 -36.65 10.92
CA ILE A 981 -60.10 -36.77 11.23
C ILE A 981 -59.75 -38.24 11.44
N LYS A 982 -58.77 -38.73 10.67
CA LYS A 982 -58.31 -40.13 10.70
C LYS A 982 -57.15 -40.34 11.69
N HIS A 983 -56.23 -39.39 11.80
CA HIS A 983 -55.10 -39.52 12.70
C HIS A 983 -55.50 -39.26 14.16
N ASP A 984 -55.34 -40.27 15.02
CA ASP A 984 -55.79 -40.23 16.41
C ASP A 984 -55.09 -39.14 17.24
N LEU A 985 -53.81 -38.84 16.94
CA LEU A 985 -53.09 -37.77 17.63
C LEU A 985 -53.61 -36.38 17.21
N CYS A 986 -53.95 -36.17 15.93
CA CYS A 986 -54.61 -34.95 15.49
C CYS A 986 -55.97 -34.78 16.18
N LYS A 987 -56.75 -35.86 16.21
CA LYS A 987 -58.06 -35.87 16.87
C LYS A 987 -57.96 -35.53 18.35
N LYS A 988 -56.94 -36.07 19.05
CA LYS A 988 -56.65 -35.72 20.44
C LYS A 988 -56.34 -34.25 20.61
N GLU A 989 -55.55 -33.66 19.71
CA GLU A 989 -55.20 -32.24 19.81
C GLU A 989 -56.41 -31.33 19.57
N VAL A 990 -57.26 -31.64 18.59
CA VAL A 990 -58.52 -30.89 18.39
C VAL A 990 -59.46 -31.03 19.59
N LEU A 991 -59.47 -32.18 20.27
CA LEU A 991 -60.20 -32.35 21.54
C LEU A 991 -59.60 -31.51 22.68
N ASN A 992 -58.28 -31.39 22.75
CA ASN A 992 -57.60 -30.50 23.71
C ASN A 992 -57.99 -29.04 23.45
N MET A 993 -57.99 -28.59 22.20
CA MET A 993 -58.44 -27.25 21.82
C MET A 993 -59.89 -26.98 22.22
N LEU A 994 -60.78 -27.98 22.10
CA LEU A 994 -62.16 -27.87 22.58
C LEU A 994 -62.24 -27.77 24.11
N LYS A 995 -61.36 -28.46 24.84
CA LYS A 995 -61.24 -28.34 26.30
C LYS A 995 -60.71 -26.96 26.71
N GLU A 996 -59.71 -26.44 26.00
CA GLU A 996 -59.11 -25.13 26.21
C GLU A 996 -60.09 -23.99 25.93
N SER A 997 -60.79 -24.03 24.80
CA SER A 997 -61.82 -23.02 24.43
C SER A 997 -63.03 -22.98 25.38
N LYS A 998 -63.30 -24.07 26.11
CA LYS A 998 -64.32 -24.08 27.17
C LYS A 998 -63.89 -23.31 28.42
N ALA A 999 -62.57 -23.23 28.67
CA ALA A 999 -62.04 -22.68 29.91
C ALA A 999 -62.25 -21.16 30.01
N ASP A 1000 -62.18 -20.42 28.89
CA ASP A 1000 -62.47 -18.99 28.84
C ASP A 1000 -62.93 -18.56 27.45
N VAL A 1001 -63.85 -17.60 27.37
CA VAL A 1001 -64.39 -17.09 26.10
C VAL A 1001 -63.31 -16.42 25.26
N PHE A 1002 -62.32 -15.79 25.89
CA PHE A 1002 -61.25 -15.12 25.17
C PHE A 1002 -60.27 -16.09 24.48
N VAL A 1003 -60.28 -17.38 24.84
CA VAL A 1003 -59.46 -18.41 24.18
C VAL A 1003 -60.06 -18.82 22.83
N ASP A 1004 -61.32 -18.50 22.57
CA ASP A 1004 -61.98 -18.69 21.28
C ASP A 1004 -62.29 -17.34 20.63
N PRO A 1005 -61.40 -16.80 19.78
CA PRO A 1005 -61.56 -15.48 19.18
C PRO A 1005 -62.82 -15.37 18.30
N VAL A 1006 -63.21 -16.46 17.64
CA VAL A 1006 -64.40 -16.51 16.77
C VAL A 1006 -65.68 -16.42 17.61
N LEU A 1007 -65.73 -17.16 18.72
CA LEU A 1007 -66.85 -17.07 19.65
C LEU A 1007 -66.87 -15.71 20.39
N HIS A 1008 -65.72 -15.22 20.84
CA HIS A 1008 -65.59 -13.95 21.53
C HIS A 1008 -66.04 -12.78 20.64
N THR A 1009 -65.64 -12.76 19.37
CA THR A 1009 -66.06 -11.73 18.41
C THR A 1009 -67.56 -11.81 18.11
N ALA A 1010 -68.11 -13.00 17.92
CA ALA A 1010 -69.56 -13.20 17.73
C ALA A 1010 -70.38 -12.75 18.95
N CYS A 1011 -69.86 -12.95 20.17
CA CYS A 1011 -70.51 -12.63 21.43
C CYS A 1011 -70.09 -11.27 22.05
N ALA A 1012 -69.30 -10.45 21.36
CA ALA A 1012 -68.72 -9.23 21.93
C ALA A 1012 -69.76 -8.23 22.45
N LEU A 1013 -70.87 -8.05 21.72
CA LEU A 1013 -71.97 -7.19 22.14
C LEU A 1013 -72.73 -7.79 23.34
N ASP A 1014 -72.98 -9.10 23.33
CA ASP A 1014 -73.68 -9.77 24.42
C ASP A 1014 -72.85 -9.78 25.71
N LEU A 1015 -71.52 -9.94 25.60
CA LEU A 1015 -70.61 -9.79 26.74
C LEU A 1015 -70.67 -8.37 27.33
N LYS A 1016 -70.73 -7.34 26.48
CA LYS A 1016 -70.83 -5.95 26.91
C LYS A 1016 -72.19 -5.59 27.54
N HIS A 1017 -73.27 -6.21 27.09
CA HIS A 1017 -74.63 -5.85 27.53
C HIS A 1017 -75.16 -6.76 28.64
N GLN A 1018 -74.85 -8.06 28.62
CA GLN A 1018 -75.37 -9.07 29.56
C GLN A 1018 -74.34 -9.46 30.63
N CYS A 1019 -73.05 -9.49 30.29
CA CYS A 1019 -71.98 -9.91 31.20
C CYS A 1019 -71.06 -8.75 31.65
N ALA A 1020 -71.54 -7.51 31.57
CA ALA A 1020 -70.74 -6.29 31.85
C ALA A 1020 -70.14 -6.25 33.26
N ALA A 1021 -70.87 -6.77 34.25
CA ALA A 1021 -70.46 -6.81 35.66
C ALA A 1021 -69.49 -7.96 35.98
N VAL A 1022 -69.26 -8.87 35.02
CA VAL A 1022 -68.41 -10.04 35.21
C VAL A 1022 -66.99 -9.71 34.76
N THR A 1023 -66.07 -9.73 35.71
CA THR A 1023 -64.63 -9.52 35.43
C THR A 1023 -64.09 -10.61 34.50
N PRO A 1024 -63.30 -10.25 33.47
CA PRO A 1024 -62.61 -11.19 32.59
C PRO A 1024 -61.75 -12.23 33.33
N GLY A 1025 -61.46 -13.36 32.68
CA GLY A 1025 -60.59 -14.40 33.19
C GLY A 1025 -61.29 -15.49 34.01
N ARG A 1026 -60.63 -16.64 34.13
CA ARG A 1026 -61.08 -17.86 34.83
C ARG A 1026 -62.43 -18.40 34.33
N GLY A 1027 -62.80 -18.11 33.09
CA GLY A 1027 -64.05 -18.62 32.49
C GLY A 1027 -65.33 -17.98 33.03
N ARG A 1028 -65.25 -16.93 33.84
CA ARG A 1028 -66.44 -16.30 34.44
C ARG A 1028 -67.39 -15.74 33.38
N GLN A 1029 -66.85 -15.12 32.35
CA GLN A 1029 -67.63 -14.61 31.22
C GLN A 1029 -68.19 -15.73 30.34
N MET A 1030 -67.47 -16.85 30.20
CA MET A 1030 -67.99 -18.05 29.54
C MET A 1030 -69.20 -18.61 30.29
N SER A 1031 -69.10 -18.76 31.62
CA SER A 1031 -70.21 -19.21 32.47
C SER A 1031 -71.43 -18.30 32.36
N CYS A 1032 -71.23 -16.97 32.37
CA CYS A 1032 -72.30 -15.99 32.19
C CYS A 1032 -73.03 -16.16 30.84
N LEU A 1033 -72.29 -16.38 29.75
CA LEU A 1033 -72.89 -16.63 28.43
C LEU A 1033 -73.68 -17.95 28.40
N LEU A 1034 -73.16 -19.02 29.01
CA LEU A 1034 -73.83 -20.31 29.07
C LEU A 1034 -75.12 -20.26 29.92
N GLU A 1035 -75.10 -19.53 31.03
CA GLU A 1035 -76.30 -19.27 31.84
C GLU A 1035 -77.33 -18.45 31.04
N SER A 1036 -76.87 -17.41 30.33
CA SER A 1036 -77.71 -16.55 29.49
C SER A 1036 -78.35 -17.30 28.32
N LEU A 1037 -77.71 -18.35 27.80
CA LEU A 1037 -78.25 -19.20 26.75
C LEU A 1037 -79.40 -20.09 27.26
N GLN A 1038 -79.32 -20.53 28.52
CA GLN A 1038 -80.33 -21.37 29.17
C GLN A 1038 -81.53 -20.55 29.67
N ASP A 1039 -81.33 -19.27 30.00
CA ASP A 1039 -82.41 -18.38 30.42
C ASP A 1039 -83.29 -17.94 29.24
N LYS A 1040 -84.56 -18.36 29.24
CA LYS A 1040 -85.56 -17.98 28.23
C LYS A 1040 -85.87 -16.47 28.21
N ARG A 1041 -85.49 -15.72 29.25
CA ARG A 1041 -85.73 -14.27 29.36
C ARG A 1041 -84.65 -13.43 28.68
N VAL A 1042 -83.47 -14.00 28.43
CA VAL A 1042 -82.34 -13.31 27.82
C VAL A 1042 -82.26 -13.68 26.34
N ARG A 1043 -82.12 -12.66 25.48
CA ARG A 1043 -82.00 -12.87 24.03
C ARG A 1043 -80.62 -12.43 23.56
N LEU A 1044 -79.73 -13.42 23.41
CA LEU A 1044 -78.43 -13.25 22.78
C LEU A 1044 -78.56 -12.90 21.30
N GLN A 1045 -77.54 -12.24 20.74
CA GLN A 1045 -77.44 -12.00 19.30
C GLN A 1045 -77.54 -13.33 18.52
N PRO A 1046 -78.16 -13.35 17.33
CA PRO A 1046 -78.36 -14.59 16.57
C PRO A 1046 -77.07 -15.35 16.30
N GLU A 1047 -75.99 -14.63 15.97
CA GLU A 1047 -74.69 -15.24 15.67
C GLU A 1047 -74.00 -15.77 16.94
N CYS A 1048 -74.01 -15.01 18.04
CA CYS A 1048 -73.51 -15.49 19.33
C CYS A 1048 -74.27 -16.74 19.80
N LYS A 1049 -75.61 -16.71 19.73
CA LYS A 1049 -76.46 -17.84 20.11
C LYS A 1049 -76.14 -19.09 19.31
N LYS A 1050 -76.02 -18.95 17.98
CA LYS A 1050 -75.70 -20.06 17.08
C LYS A 1050 -74.33 -20.66 17.41
N ARG A 1051 -73.28 -19.83 17.45
CA ARG A 1051 -71.90 -20.27 17.72
C ARG A 1051 -71.76 -20.89 19.12
N LEU A 1052 -72.40 -20.31 20.12
CA LEU A 1052 -72.37 -20.84 21.49
C LEU A 1052 -73.08 -22.20 21.58
N GLN A 1053 -74.17 -22.40 20.84
CA GLN A 1053 -74.86 -23.68 20.74
C GLN A 1053 -74.01 -24.74 20.02
N ASP A 1054 -73.39 -24.38 18.89
CA ASP A 1054 -72.48 -25.26 18.14
C ASP A 1054 -71.32 -25.74 19.05
N ARG A 1055 -70.78 -24.84 19.88
CA ARG A 1055 -69.73 -25.16 20.87
C ARG A 1055 -70.21 -26.06 21.99
N MET A 1056 -71.41 -25.84 22.52
CA MET A 1056 -72.00 -26.74 23.52
C MET A 1056 -72.14 -28.16 22.99
N ASP A 1057 -72.58 -28.31 21.74
CA ASP A 1057 -72.73 -29.62 21.11
C ASP A 1057 -71.36 -30.29 20.91
N MET A 1058 -70.36 -29.55 20.43
CA MET A 1058 -68.98 -30.03 20.29
C MET A 1058 -68.35 -30.44 21.63
N TRP A 1059 -68.52 -29.66 22.70
CA TRP A 1059 -68.02 -30.02 24.03
C TRP A 1059 -68.71 -31.25 24.60
N SER A 1060 -70.03 -31.38 24.37
CA SER A 1060 -70.79 -32.56 24.81
C SER A 1060 -70.30 -33.83 24.11
N TYR A 1061 -69.92 -33.72 22.84
CA TYR A 1061 -69.33 -34.80 22.07
C TYR A 1061 -67.92 -35.12 22.55
N ALA A 1062 -67.07 -34.11 22.73
CA ALA A 1062 -65.71 -34.28 23.26
C ALA A 1062 -65.70 -35.00 24.62
N ALA A 1063 -66.64 -34.68 25.51
CA ALA A 1063 -66.80 -35.35 26.80
C ALA A 1063 -67.19 -36.84 26.68
N LYS A 1064 -67.87 -37.25 25.61
CA LYS A 1064 -68.26 -38.65 25.36
C LYS A 1064 -67.13 -39.49 24.75
N VAL A 1065 -66.18 -38.85 24.07
CA VAL A 1065 -65.14 -39.52 23.25
C VAL A 1065 -63.74 -39.43 23.87
N ALA A 1066 -63.54 -38.61 24.91
CA ALA A 1066 -62.26 -38.52 25.61
C ALA A 1066 -61.85 -39.89 26.20
N PRO A 1067 -60.65 -40.42 25.93
CA PRO A 1067 -60.14 -41.63 26.59
C PRO A 1067 -59.78 -41.35 28.06
N ALA A 1068 -60.04 -42.31 28.96
CA ALA A 1068 -59.58 -42.21 30.36
C ALA A 1068 -58.07 -42.48 30.46
N GLU A 1069 -57.30 -41.45 30.82
CA GLU A 1069 -55.84 -41.56 30.93
C GLU A 1069 -55.35 -41.98 32.34
N GLY A 1070 -56.24 -42.03 33.34
CA GLY A 1070 -55.89 -42.41 34.72
C GLY A 1070 -56.99 -43.17 35.45
N PHE A 1071 -56.66 -43.77 36.60
CA PHE A 1071 -57.63 -44.50 37.43
C PHE A 1071 -58.79 -43.63 37.92
N SER A 1072 -58.60 -42.32 38.13
CA SER A 1072 -59.70 -41.41 38.47
C SER A 1072 -60.67 -41.22 37.31
N ASP A 1073 -60.14 -41.09 36.09
CA ASP A 1073 -60.93 -40.85 34.89
C ASP A 1073 -61.61 -42.13 34.44
N LEU A 1074 -60.93 -43.28 34.61
CA LEU A 1074 -61.51 -44.60 34.41
C LEU A 1074 -62.61 -44.86 35.42
N ALA A 1075 -62.43 -44.49 36.69
CA ALA A 1075 -63.49 -44.57 37.70
C ALA A 1075 -64.68 -43.67 37.35
N MET A 1076 -64.43 -42.45 36.86
CA MET A 1076 -65.49 -41.53 36.43
C MET A 1076 -66.22 -42.05 35.19
N GLN A 1077 -65.52 -42.63 34.22
CA GLN A 1077 -66.10 -43.27 33.04
C GLN A 1077 -66.89 -44.54 33.39
N VAL A 1078 -66.39 -45.36 34.31
CA VAL A 1078 -67.11 -46.55 34.82
C VAL A 1078 -68.36 -46.13 35.58
N MET A 1079 -68.31 -45.04 36.37
CA MET A 1079 -69.46 -44.53 37.12
C MET A 1079 -70.52 -43.84 36.26
N THR A 1080 -70.12 -43.28 35.11
CA THR A 1080 -71.01 -42.64 34.12
C THR A 1080 -71.51 -43.63 33.05
N SER A 1081 -70.95 -44.84 32.98
CA SER A 1081 -71.38 -45.89 32.05
C SER A 1081 -72.78 -46.43 32.39
N PRO A 1082 -73.65 -46.69 31.39
CA PRO A 1082 -74.93 -47.35 31.60
C PRO A 1082 -74.79 -48.78 32.18
N SER A 1083 -73.62 -49.42 32.05
CA SER A 1083 -73.31 -50.76 32.56
C SER A 1083 -72.46 -50.77 33.84
N LYS A 1084 -72.39 -49.64 34.57
CA LYS A 1084 -71.57 -49.47 35.79
C LYS A 1084 -71.68 -50.62 36.80
N ASN A 1085 -72.89 -51.12 37.03
CA ASN A 1085 -73.15 -52.17 38.02
C ASN A 1085 -72.49 -53.50 37.63
N TYR A 1086 -72.46 -53.83 36.33
CA TYR A 1086 -71.82 -55.04 35.82
C TYR A 1086 -70.29 -54.97 35.92
N ILE A 1087 -69.72 -53.82 35.55
CA ILE A 1087 -68.27 -53.60 35.58
C ILE A 1087 -67.75 -53.66 37.03
N LEU A 1088 -68.44 -53.01 37.98
CA LEU A 1088 -68.08 -53.04 39.39
C LEU A 1088 -68.15 -54.45 40.00
N PHE A 1089 -69.13 -55.26 39.59
CA PHE A 1089 -69.26 -56.65 40.03
C PHE A 1089 -68.05 -57.50 39.59
N ILE A 1090 -67.66 -57.43 38.32
CA ILE A 1090 -66.50 -58.17 37.78
C ILE A 1090 -65.19 -57.77 38.47
N ILE A 1091 -64.98 -56.46 38.72
CA ILE A 1091 -63.79 -55.98 39.45
C ILE A 1091 -63.76 -56.56 40.87
N SER A 1092 -64.90 -56.57 41.58
CA SER A 1092 -64.98 -57.16 42.93
C SER A 1092 -64.66 -58.66 42.93
N LEU A 1093 -65.15 -59.41 41.93
CA LEU A 1093 -64.90 -60.84 41.79
C LEU A 1093 -63.40 -61.12 41.57
N GLY A 1094 -62.72 -60.30 40.75
CA GLY A 1094 -61.28 -60.39 40.52
C GLY A 1094 -60.46 -60.16 41.78
N VAL A 1095 -60.84 -59.19 42.62
CA VAL A 1095 -60.18 -58.93 43.91
C VAL A 1095 -60.36 -60.11 44.88
N ILE A 1096 -61.55 -60.71 44.91
CA ILE A 1096 -61.84 -61.89 45.75
C ILE A 1096 -60.96 -63.07 45.31
N VAL A 1097 -60.83 -63.32 44.01
CA VAL A 1097 -59.98 -64.39 43.48
C VAL A 1097 -58.50 -64.15 43.80
N LEU A 1098 -57.99 -62.92 43.63
CA LEU A 1098 -56.62 -62.57 43.99
C LEU A 1098 -56.35 -62.72 45.49
N PHE A 1099 -57.32 -62.37 46.34
CA PHE A 1099 -57.23 -62.56 47.78
C PHE A 1099 -57.17 -64.05 48.15
N LEU A 1100 -57.98 -64.90 47.49
CA LEU A 1100 -57.96 -66.35 47.69
C LEU A 1100 -56.64 -66.97 47.22
N VAL A 1101 -56.10 -66.54 46.07
CA VAL A 1101 -54.78 -66.98 45.57
C VAL A 1101 -53.65 -66.50 46.50
N GLY A 1102 -53.69 -65.25 46.97
CA GLY A 1102 -52.74 -64.71 47.93
C GLY A 1102 -52.74 -65.45 49.28
N LEU A 1103 -53.91 -65.87 49.76
CA LEU A 1103 -54.04 -66.71 50.97
C LEU A 1103 -53.48 -68.13 50.76
N LEU A 1104 -53.62 -68.69 49.56
CA LEU A 1104 -53.08 -69.99 49.20
C LEU A 1104 -51.55 -69.94 49.01
N CYS A 1105 -51.02 -68.93 48.31
CA CYS A 1105 -49.59 -68.72 48.09
C CYS A 1105 -48.85 -68.27 49.36
N GLY A 1106 -49.48 -67.46 50.22
CA GLY A 1106 -48.92 -67.03 51.51
C GLY A 1106 -48.77 -68.16 52.54
N ARG A 1107 -49.46 -69.29 52.34
CA ARG A 1107 -49.26 -70.52 53.14
C ARG A 1107 -48.10 -71.38 52.63
N ILE A 1108 -47.68 -71.23 51.38
CA ILE A 1108 -46.57 -72.00 50.77
C ILE A 1108 -45.21 -71.37 51.11
N THR A 1109 -45.12 -70.04 51.33
CA THR A 1109 -43.87 -69.33 51.64
C THR A 1109 -43.48 -69.28 53.13
N LYS A 1110 -44.25 -69.89 54.03
CA LYS A 1110 -43.93 -69.95 55.48
C LYS A 1110 -42.99 -71.10 55.90
N ARG A 1111 -42.39 -71.82 54.94
CA ARG A 1111 -41.32 -72.81 55.14
C ARG A 1111 -40.13 -72.57 54.21
N VAL A 1112 -39.48 -71.41 54.28
CA VAL A 1112 -38.09 -71.24 53.84
C VAL A 1112 -37.35 -70.34 54.84
N THR A 1113 -36.11 -70.74 55.09
CA THR A 1113 -35.14 -70.51 56.17
C THR A 1113 -34.86 -69.07 56.64
N ARG A 1114 -34.58 -68.99 57.95
CA ARG A 1114 -34.23 -67.84 58.79
C ARG A 1114 -32.76 -67.38 58.64
N GLU A 1115 -32.16 -67.49 57.45
CA GLU A 1115 -30.71 -67.26 57.24
C GLU A 1115 -30.33 -66.05 56.36
N LEU A 1116 -31.26 -65.27 55.82
CA LEU A 1116 -30.96 -64.13 54.94
C LEU A 1116 -31.30 -62.75 55.56
N LYS A 1117 -30.93 -62.52 56.82
CA LYS A 1117 -31.14 -61.22 57.49
C LYS A 1117 -29.91 -60.62 58.16
N ASP A 1118 -28.72 -60.89 57.61
CA ASP A 1118 -27.55 -60.03 57.77
C ASP A 1118 -26.89 -59.85 56.40
N ARG A 1119 -27.27 -58.77 55.71
CA ARG A 1119 -26.47 -58.02 54.75
C ARG A 1119 -27.13 -56.67 54.45
#